data_AF-A0A081GJ41-F1
#
_entry.id   AF-A0A081GJ41-F1
#
_cell.length_a   1.000
_cell.length_b   1.000
_cell.length_c   1.000
_cell.angle_alpha   90.00
_cell.angle_beta   90.00
_cell.angle_gamma   90.00
#
_symmetry.space_group_name_H-M   'P 1'
#
loop_
_entity.id
_entity.type
_entity.pdbx_description
1 polymer ?
#
loop_
_entity_poly.entity_id
_entity_poly.type
_entity_poly.pdbx_seq_one_letter_code
_entity_poly.pdbx_strand_id
1 'polypeptide(L)'
;MTLAAAAQGQVIGGRYRLERCLGPESSGAQGELWLASDLLAAEAPMALRRIGLRQDQLRAQELWSRLQGVLHPQVPRIGAAIQEHDQLWLVREWQAGRTYQQLLELRAERQLVFGAGEVLLLLRQLLPVLAALHSQGLVHGDLSPANLLRRDSDGLPVPLDFGLVCAAAHASDGERPLGATPGYAPPELARGEPPQPWMDLHALGVVSLVLLSGDPPAGLLDPATMEWRWPAALEAEPELRLQLQRLLSRHPQERFASAGQALAAFQSLAMPDSTGPVPRADRTVMLVPAAVTAAPPPTVPDASAAFPSASPSQERLSQERPIREERRSDGPPAGDGEPRLPLAAVAPPAPSAPGPVPAPAVEAEVLRRRRPEEREEEAEGGFWPVVVALVLSAVVGTALGWWWLGRGKVAQQAPGGLSELPSSLPPAEVDQRQQLLNRLRAMQLDRAWFLSLVDAALLAQYPERNGRLPSDSLEDAPLRRVWNELAEEWLARVEQLPLPVRRRLGSFSATDWEQRQSALVSQGLSQPVLRELVSANVQNLLPGRASQTMPPEPFRQIWYAAAELTLENLRIEPIEASSGATQVVAAEVPANGARLFPIRLPSGHGLALGVNGSPLIQMSIFSSTGTLLEPKGPLRVVTLGAQKSSPVQLLLSNDGVAPAMIRLSLRADPPAATPAPAPEPPVVPGQTPETPPAPAPATPGAGQPAGGATVPSAPPPVEPTNP
;
A
#
# COMPACT_ATOMS: atom_id res chain seq x y z
N MET A 1 -35.35 7.68 -32.87
CA MET A 1 -36.00 6.83 -31.85
C MET A 1 -35.18 6.95 -30.58
N THR A 2 -35.80 7.04 -29.41
CA THR A 2 -35.07 7.14 -28.14
C THR A 2 -34.37 5.81 -27.85
N LEU A 3 -33.08 5.83 -27.57
CA LEU A 3 -32.35 4.63 -27.13
C LEU A 3 -32.91 4.18 -25.77
N ALA A 4 -33.03 2.86 -25.57
CA ALA A 4 -33.33 2.33 -24.24
C ALA A 4 -32.18 2.68 -23.28
N ALA A 5 -32.52 3.24 -22.12
CA ALA A 5 -31.55 3.42 -21.04
C ALA A 5 -31.14 2.05 -20.49
N ALA A 6 -29.84 1.85 -20.25
CA ALA A 6 -29.37 0.66 -19.55
C ALA A 6 -29.81 0.75 -18.08
N ALA A 7 -30.21 -0.38 -17.49
CA ALA A 7 -30.78 -0.42 -16.15
C ALA A 7 -29.92 -1.24 -15.18
N GLN A 8 -29.87 -0.79 -13.91
CA GLN A 8 -29.32 -1.59 -12.82
C GLN A 8 -30.11 -2.91 -12.70
N GLY A 9 -29.40 -4.03 -12.58
CA GLY A 9 -29.95 -5.38 -12.60
C GLY A 9 -30.09 -6.02 -13.99
N GLN A 10 -29.93 -5.26 -15.08
CA GLN A 10 -29.92 -5.82 -16.44
C GLN A 10 -28.71 -6.75 -16.62
N VAL A 11 -28.89 -7.89 -17.29
CA VAL A 11 -27.81 -8.83 -17.60
C VAL A 11 -27.43 -8.72 -19.08
N ILE A 12 -26.19 -8.29 -19.33
CA ILE A 12 -25.62 -8.14 -20.67
C ILE A 12 -24.92 -9.43 -21.10
N GLY A 13 -25.16 -9.86 -22.34
CA GLY A 13 -24.60 -11.07 -22.94
C GLY A 13 -24.92 -12.36 -22.18
N GLY A 14 -25.99 -12.36 -21.38
CA GLY A 14 -26.34 -13.48 -20.49
C GLY A 14 -25.35 -13.73 -19.34
N ARG A 15 -24.37 -12.85 -19.12
CA ARG A 15 -23.23 -13.07 -18.21
C ARG A 15 -22.95 -11.93 -17.23
N TYR A 16 -23.11 -10.67 -17.63
CA TYR A 16 -22.66 -9.52 -16.83
C TYR A 16 -23.85 -8.74 -16.30
N ARG A 17 -24.12 -8.83 -14.99
CA ARG A 17 -25.21 -8.11 -14.32
C ARG A 17 -24.78 -6.69 -14.00
N LEU A 18 -25.38 -5.68 -14.62
CA LEU A 18 -25.10 -4.26 -14.36
C LEU A 18 -25.47 -3.89 -12.92
N GLU A 19 -24.54 -3.28 -12.18
CA GLU A 19 -24.75 -2.94 -10.77
C GLU A 19 -24.81 -1.43 -10.53
N ARG A 20 -23.97 -0.62 -11.19
CA ARG A 20 -23.93 0.83 -10.98
C ARG A 20 -23.32 1.56 -12.16
N CYS A 21 -23.99 2.58 -12.68
CA CYS A 21 -23.36 3.53 -13.62
C CYS A 21 -22.33 4.39 -12.87
N LEU A 22 -21.14 4.55 -13.45
CA LEU A 22 -19.97 5.17 -12.83
C LEU A 22 -19.64 6.57 -13.38
N GLY A 23 -20.44 7.08 -14.33
CA GLY A 23 -20.29 8.42 -14.88
C GLY A 23 -21.63 9.10 -15.11
N PRO A 24 -21.67 10.44 -15.12
CA PRO A 24 -22.87 11.18 -15.51
C PRO A 24 -23.13 11.03 -17.02
N GLU A 25 -24.38 11.28 -17.42
CA GLU A 25 -24.83 11.25 -18.84
C GLU A 25 -24.06 12.24 -19.74
N SER A 26 -23.36 13.22 -19.14
CA SER A 26 -22.50 14.19 -19.81
C SER A 26 -21.13 13.66 -20.25
N SER A 27 -20.76 12.40 -19.97
CA SER A 27 -19.57 11.72 -20.53
C SER A 27 -19.73 11.35 -22.02
N GLY A 28 -20.48 12.14 -22.78
CA GLY A 28 -21.04 11.80 -24.10
C GLY A 28 -20.03 11.57 -25.24
N ALA A 29 -18.73 11.79 -25.01
CA ALA A 29 -17.68 11.54 -26.00
C ALA A 29 -17.22 10.07 -26.06
N GLN A 30 -17.52 9.23 -25.05
CA GLN A 30 -17.03 7.84 -24.96
C GLN A 30 -18.08 6.82 -24.47
N GLY A 31 -19.34 7.25 -24.35
CA GLY A 31 -20.41 6.42 -23.82
C GLY A 31 -20.32 6.16 -22.31
N GLU A 32 -21.34 5.47 -21.80
CA GLU A 32 -21.50 5.19 -20.37
C GLU A 32 -20.53 4.10 -19.90
N LEU A 33 -20.03 4.24 -18.67
CA LEU A 33 -19.23 3.22 -17.99
C LEU A 33 -20.03 2.68 -16.80
N TRP A 34 -20.17 1.35 -16.74
CA TRP A 34 -20.91 0.63 -15.71
C TRP A 34 -19.99 -0.33 -14.94
N LEU A 35 -20.17 -0.40 -13.62
CA LEU A 35 -19.76 -1.55 -12.83
C LEU A 35 -20.77 -2.67 -13.04
N ALA A 36 -20.30 -3.89 -13.27
CA ALA A 36 -21.12 -5.08 -13.41
C ALA A 36 -20.45 -6.28 -12.71
N SER A 37 -21.23 -7.30 -12.34
CA SER A 37 -20.73 -8.55 -11.78
C SER A 37 -20.84 -9.69 -12.80
N ASP A 38 -19.76 -10.47 -12.93
CA ASP A 38 -19.69 -11.62 -13.82
C ASP A 38 -20.31 -12.87 -13.18
N LEU A 39 -21.52 -13.21 -13.62
CA LEU A 39 -22.32 -14.32 -13.11
C LEU A 39 -21.67 -15.71 -13.36
N LEU A 40 -20.70 -15.80 -14.27
CA LEU A 40 -19.95 -17.04 -14.54
C LEU A 40 -18.57 -17.09 -13.86
N ALA A 41 -18.13 -15.98 -13.25
CA ALA A 41 -16.85 -15.88 -12.54
C ALA A 41 -17.05 -15.51 -11.07
N ALA A 42 -18.00 -16.17 -10.40
CA ALA A 42 -18.31 -15.98 -8.98
C ALA A 42 -18.61 -14.52 -8.57
N GLU A 43 -19.33 -13.80 -9.43
CA GLU A 43 -19.67 -12.37 -9.28
C GLU A 43 -18.44 -11.45 -9.19
N ALA A 44 -17.34 -11.81 -9.88
CA ALA A 44 -16.17 -10.95 -10.02
C ALA A 44 -16.55 -9.60 -10.66
N PRO A 45 -16.02 -8.47 -10.15
CA PRO A 45 -16.36 -7.14 -10.65
C PRO A 45 -15.69 -6.87 -12.00
N MET A 46 -16.47 -6.30 -12.92
CA MET A 46 -16.08 -5.95 -14.29
C MET A 46 -16.52 -4.52 -14.63
N ALA A 47 -15.77 -3.86 -15.50
CA ALA A 47 -16.13 -2.58 -16.09
C ALA A 47 -16.69 -2.78 -17.50
N LEU A 48 -17.92 -2.33 -17.74
CA LEU A 48 -18.63 -2.42 -19.01
C LEU A 48 -18.83 -1.01 -19.60
N ARG A 49 -18.29 -0.77 -20.80
CA ARG A 49 -18.47 0.50 -21.52
C ARG A 49 -19.48 0.35 -22.67
N ARG A 50 -20.52 1.20 -22.72
CA ARG A 50 -21.65 1.16 -23.68
C ARG A 50 -21.43 2.15 -24.84
N ILE A 51 -21.22 1.64 -26.05
CA ILE A 51 -21.00 2.45 -27.27
C ILE A 51 -22.29 2.52 -28.09
N GLY A 52 -22.95 3.68 -28.09
CA GLY A 52 -24.28 3.85 -28.67
C GLY A 52 -24.33 4.20 -30.17
N LEU A 53 -23.27 4.80 -30.71
CA LEU A 53 -23.21 5.26 -32.11
C LEU A 53 -22.64 4.16 -33.03
N ARG A 54 -23.43 3.70 -34.01
CA ARG A 54 -23.03 2.62 -34.94
C ARG A 54 -21.72 2.87 -35.70
N GLN A 55 -21.36 4.14 -35.96
CA GLN A 55 -20.09 4.48 -36.62
C GLN A 55 -18.88 4.16 -35.72
N ASP A 56 -18.99 4.44 -34.42
CA ASP A 56 -17.94 4.15 -33.44
C ASP A 56 -17.87 2.67 -33.06
N GLN A 57 -19.01 1.95 -33.07
CA GLN A 57 -19.07 0.52 -32.72
C GLN A 57 -18.06 -0.32 -33.54
N LEU A 58 -17.99 -0.14 -34.86
CA LEU A 58 -17.07 -0.91 -35.71
C LEU A 58 -15.59 -0.65 -35.36
N ARG A 59 -15.22 0.63 -35.22
CA ARG A 59 -13.85 1.04 -34.86
C ARG A 59 -13.47 0.57 -33.46
N ALA A 60 -14.39 0.72 -32.51
CA ALA A 60 -14.22 0.27 -31.13
C ALA A 60 -14.01 -1.25 -31.09
N GLN A 61 -14.78 -2.03 -31.84
CA GLN A 61 -14.66 -3.49 -31.91
C GLN A 61 -13.31 -3.94 -32.51
N GLU A 62 -12.82 -3.27 -33.55
CA GLU A 62 -11.49 -3.56 -34.13
C GLU A 62 -10.36 -3.28 -33.13
N LEU A 63 -10.36 -2.10 -32.51
CA LEU A 63 -9.36 -1.73 -31.50
C LEU A 63 -9.42 -2.68 -30.29
N TRP A 64 -10.63 -3.04 -29.83
CA TRP A 64 -10.83 -3.96 -28.71
C TRP A 64 -10.30 -5.37 -29.00
N SER A 65 -10.55 -5.88 -30.20
CA SER A 65 -10.02 -7.17 -30.67
C SER A 65 -8.49 -7.20 -30.63
N ARG A 66 -7.83 -6.11 -31.08
CA ARG A 66 -6.36 -6.00 -30.99
C ARG A 66 -5.87 -5.87 -29.54
N LEU A 67 -6.59 -5.14 -28.68
CA LEU A 67 -6.24 -4.96 -27.27
C LEU A 67 -6.37 -6.26 -26.45
N GLN A 68 -7.18 -7.23 -26.86
CA GLN A 68 -7.24 -8.57 -26.23
C GLN A 68 -5.90 -9.35 -26.30
N GLY A 69 -5.02 -9.00 -27.25
CA GLY A 69 -3.67 -9.58 -27.34
C GLY A 69 -2.64 -8.98 -26.37
N VAL A 70 -2.95 -7.87 -25.69
CA VAL A 70 -1.99 -7.12 -24.88
C VAL A 70 -1.87 -7.74 -23.48
N LEU A 71 -0.77 -8.43 -23.23
CA LEU A 71 -0.40 -8.94 -21.91
C LEU A 71 0.61 -8.01 -21.23
N HIS A 72 0.16 -7.17 -20.31
CA HIS A 72 1.01 -6.29 -19.51
C HIS A 72 0.41 -6.05 -18.09
N PRO A 73 1.17 -6.11 -16.98
CA PRO A 73 0.61 -6.06 -15.61
C PRO A 73 -0.05 -4.72 -15.21
N GLN A 74 0.12 -3.67 -16.02
CA GLN A 74 -0.55 -2.38 -15.89
C GLN A 74 -1.63 -2.12 -16.95
N VAL A 75 -1.91 -3.07 -17.85
CA VAL A 75 -3.06 -3.00 -18.77
C VAL A 75 -4.16 -3.91 -18.20
N PRO A 76 -5.39 -3.42 -17.96
CA PRO A 76 -6.48 -4.26 -17.45
C PRO A 76 -6.81 -5.37 -18.45
N ARG A 77 -7.14 -6.57 -17.96
CA ARG A 77 -7.52 -7.68 -18.86
C ARG A 77 -8.75 -7.30 -19.69
N ILE A 78 -8.58 -7.37 -21.00
CA ILE A 78 -9.60 -7.02 -21.98
C ILE A 78 -10.44 -8.27 -22.28
N GLY A 79 -11.73 -8.20 -21.97
CA GLY A 79 -12.70 -9.26 -22.20
C GLY A 79 -13.48 -9.09 -23.50
N ALA A 80 -14.65 -9.72 -23.59
CA ALA A 80 -15.46 -9.73 -24.81
C ALA A 80 -15.97 -8.34 -25.22
N ALA A 81 -16.18 -8.18 -26.53
CA ALA A 81 -17.02 -7.14 -27.10
C ALA A 81 -18.38 -7.77 -27.46
N ILE A 82 -19.48 -7.26 -26.93
CA ILE A 82 -20.81 -7.88 -26.97
C ILE A 82 -21.77 -6.94 -27.70
N GLN A 83 -22.32 -7.36 -28.83
CA GLN A 83 -23.38 -6.61 -29.52
C GLN A 83 -24.74 -7.06 -28.98
N GLU A 84 -25.51 -6.14 -28.40
CA GLU A 84 -26.82 -6.43 -27.82
C GLU A 84 -27.74 -5.20 -27.95
N HIS A 85 -28.99 -5.39 -28.36
CA HIS A 85 -29.98 -4.30 -28.52
C HIS A 85 -29.48 -3.11 -29.36
N ASP A 86 -28.74 -3.39 -30.44
CA ASP A 86 -28.11 -2.39 -31.32
C ASP A 86 -27.01 -1.52 -30.63
N GLN A 87 -26.53 -1.95 -29.47
CA GLN A 87 -25.44 -1.33 -28.70
C GLN A 87 -24.23 -2.28 -28.63
N LEU A 88 -23.02 -1.72 -28.63
CA LEU A 88 -21.80 -2.48 -28.36
C LEU A 88 -21.38 -2.28 -26.90
N TRP A 89 -21.14 -3.38 -26.20
CA TRP A 89 -20.67 -3.40 -24.82
C TRP A 89 -19.25 -3.95 -24.76
N LEU A 90 -18.34 -3.17 -24.21
CA LEU A 90 -16.91 -3.50 -24.11
C LEU A 90 -16.59 -3.89 -22.67
N VAL A 91 -16.25 -5.15 -22.44
CA VAL A 91 -16.06 -5.74 -21.11
C VAL A 91 -14.57 -5.76 -20.74
N ARG A 92 -14.12 -5.03 -19.72
CA ARG A 92 -12.76 -5.11 -19.16
C ARG A 92 -12.76 -5.40 -17.67
N GLU A 93 -11.64 -5.90 -17.17
CA GLU A 93 -11.36 -6.08 -15.74
C GLU A 93 -11.62 -4.78 -14.95
N TRP A 94 -12.29 -4.91 -13.80
CA TRP A 94 -12.43 -3.81 -12.84
C TRP A 94 -11.09 -3.57 -12.14
N GLN A 95 -10.69 -2.29 -12.03
CA GLN A 95 -9.47 -1.89 -11.33
C GLN A 95 -9.85 -0.98 -10.15
N ALA A 96 -9.54 -1.43 -8.94
CA ALA A 96 -9.67 -0.60 -7.74
C ALA A 96 -8.55 0.45 -7.71
N GLY A 97 -8.93 1.71 -7.52
CA GLY A 97 -8.01 2.84 -7.58
C GLY A 97 -8.73 4.18 -7.66
N ARG A 98 -7.95 5.23 -7.86
CA ARG A 98 -8.45 6.60 -8.15
C ARG A 98 -7.81 7.10 -9.43
N THR A 99 -8.56 7.87 -10.22
CA THR A 99 -7.99 8.51 -11.41
C THR A 99 -7.01 9.61 -11.01
N TYR A 100 -6.00 9.91 -11.83
CA TYR A 100 -5.09 11.02 -11.57
C TYR A 100 -5.83 12.37 -11.56
N GLN A 101 -6.96 12.47 -12.27
CA GLN A 101 -7.92 13.57 -12.16
C GLN A 101 -8.52 13.68 -10.74
N GLN A 102 -9.06 12.60 -10.19
CA GLN A 102 -9.58 12.58 -8.80
C GLN A 102 -8.49 12.88 -7.77
N LEU A 103 -7.26 12.41 -7.99
CA LEU A 103 -6.12 12.71 -7.13
C LEU A 103 -5.69 14.18 -7.23
N LEU A 104 -5.85 14.82 -8.40
CA LEU A 104 -5.59 16.25 -8.59
C LEU A 104 -6.67 17.11 -7.91
N GLU A 105 -7.94 16.72 -8.02
CA GLU A 105 -9.08 17.38 -7.36
C GLU A 105 -8.94 17.35 -5.83
N LEU A 106 -8.68 16.17 -5.25
CA LEU A 106 -8.45 15.99 -3.80
C LEU A 106 -7.19 16.72 -3.27
N ARG A 107 -6.24 17.07 -4.15
CA ARG A 107 -5.08 17.91 -3.81
C ARG A 107 -5.42 19.39 -3.94
N ALA A 108 -6.16 19.79 -4.96
CA ALA A 108 -6.61 21.17 -5.15
C ALA A 108 -7.49 21.67 -3.99
N GLU A 109 -8.35 20.81 -3.43
CA GLU A 109 -9.08 21.05 -2.17
C GLU A 109 -8.18 21.50 -1.00
N ARG A 110 -6.92 21.06 -1.01
CA ARG A 110 -5.92 21.28 0.05
C ARG A 110 -4.84 22.29 -0.38
N GLN A 111 -5.00 22.95 -1.52
CA GLN A 111 -4.00 23.80 -2.16
C GLN A 111 -2.67 23.08 -2.46
N LEU A 112 -2.73 21.79 -2.74
CA LEU A 112 -1.60 20.95 -3.13
C LEU A 112 -1.63 20.63 -4.65
N VAL A 113 -0.47 20.27 -5.20
CA VAL A 113 -0.29 19.71 -6.56
C VAL A 113 0.62 18.46 -6.48
N PHE A 114 1.07 17.92 -7.61
CA PHE A 114 2.05 16.83 -7.63
C PHE A 114 3.48 17.37 -7.58
N GLY A 115 4.34 16.71 -6.81
CA GLY A 115 5.78 16.99 -6.79
C GLY A 115 6.48 16.50 -8.05
N ALA A 116 7.62 17.12 -8.39
CA ALA A 116 8.44 16.71 -9.54
C ALA A 116 8.84 15.23 -9.49
N GLY A 117 9.16 14.70 -8.30
CA GLY A 117 9.49 13.29 -8.10
C GLY A 117 8.30 12.34 -8.32
N GLU A 118 7.08 12.75 -7.97
CA GLU A 118 5.88 11.94 -8.24
C GLU A 118 5.58 11.82 -9.74
N VAL A 119 5.78 12.92 -10.48
CA VAL A 119 5.55 12.95 -11.94
C VAL A 119 6.67 12.23 -12.69
N LEU A 120 7.93 12.33 -12.23
CA LEU A 120 9.02 11.50 -12.75
C LEU A 120 8.78 10.00 -12.49
N LEU A 121 8.25 9.63 -11.33
CA LEU A 121 7.88 8.25 -11.02
C LEU A 121 6.75 7.75 -11.93
N LEU A 122 5.69 8.55 -12.12
CA LEU A 122 4.61 8.26 -13.08
C LEU A 122 5.16 8.05 -14.50
N LEU A 123 6.05 8.93 -14.98
CA LEU A 123 6.69 8.80 -16.30
C LEU A 123 7.47 7.48 -16.42
N ARG A 124 8.31 7.17 -15.44
CA ARG A 124 9.09 5.91 -15.38
C ARG A 124 8.21 4.66 -15.33
N GLN A 125 7.04 4.74 -14.70
CA GLN A 125 6.08 3.63 -14.60
C GLN A 125 5.13 3.49 -15.79
N LEU A 126 4.86 4.57 -16.54
CA LEU A 126 3.91 4.56 -17.66
C LEU A 126 4.58 4.36 -19.02
N LEU A 127 5.79 4.88 -19.23
CA LEU A 127 6.53 4.72 -20.48
C LEU A 127 6.83 3.25 -20.87
N PRO A 128 7.06 2.29 -19.94
CA PRO A 128 7.13 0.86 -20.28
C PRO A 128 5.81 0.33 -20.85
N VAL A 129 4.66 0.78 -20.31
CA VAL A 129 3.31 0.40 -20.78
C VAL A 129 3.09 0.91 -22.21
N LEU A 130 3.44 2.16 -22.47
CA LEU A 130 3.37 2.76 -23.80
C LEU A 130 4.32 2.04 -24.78
N ALA A 131 5.55 1.71 -24.37
CA ALA A 131 6.48 0.95 -25.22
C ALA A 131 5.93 -0.44 -25.60
N ALA A 132 5.31 -1.15 -24.66
CA ALA A 132 4.64 -2.43 -24.91
C ALA A 132 3.50 -2.28 -25.94
N LEU A 133 2.60 -1.31 -25.76
CA LEU A 133 1.51 -1.01 -26.70
C LEU A 133 2.05 -0.61 -28.10
N HIS A 134 3.00 0.32 -28.14
CA HIS A 134 3.59 0.85 -29.37
C HIS A 134 4.29 -0.26 -30.17
N SER A 135 4.93 -1.23 -29.52
CA SER A 135 5.55 -2.39 -30.17
C SER A 135 4.54 -3.31 -30.90
N GLN A 136 3.26 -3.26 -30.52
CA GLN A 136 2.16 -4.00 -31.17
C GLN A 136 1.38 -3.13 -32.18
N GLY A 137 1.92 -1.95 -32.51
CA GLY A 137 1.28 -0.95 -33.37
C GLY A 137 -0.01 -0.39 -32.78
N LEU A 138 -0.19 -0.47 -31.45
CA LEU A 138 -1.31 0.11 -30.72
C LEU A 138 -0.90 1.46 -30.14
N VAL A 139 -1.81 2.42 -30.16
CA VAL A 139 -1.62 3.80 -29.68
C VAL A 139 -2.82 4.10 -28.77
N HIS A 140 -2.59 4.75 -27.62
CA HIS A 140 -3.64 5.01 -26.65
C HIS A 140 -4.67 6.03 -27.17
N GLY A 141 -4.21 7.06 -27.88
CA GLY A 141 -5.03 8.04 -28.61
C GLY A 141 -5.78 9.04 -27.74
N ASP A 142 -6.15 8.67 -26.51
CA ASP A 142 -6.76 9.56 -25.53
C ASP A 142 -6.11 9.42 -24.14
N LEU A 143 -4.87 9.88 -23.99
CA LEU A 143 -4.16 9.84 -22.72
C LEU A 143 -4.45 11.12 -21.91
N SER A 144 -5.12 10.97 -20.76
CA SER A 144 -5.52 12.08 -19.89
C SER A 144 -5.48 11.67 -18.41
N PRO A 145 -5.50 12.61 -17.44
CA PRO A 145 -5.57 12.30 -16.02
C PRO A 145 -6.84 11.55 -15.62
N ALA A 146 -7.93 11.68 -16.38
CA ALA A 146 -9.16 10.92 -16.15
C ALA A 146 -9.02 9.44 -16.58
N ASN A 147 -8.24 9.19 -17.63
CA ASN A 147 -8.00 7.86 -18.20
C ASN A 147 -6.77 7.15 -17.62
N LEU A 148 -6.09 7.78 -16.66
CA LEU A 148 -5.02 7.18 -15.87
C LEU A 148 -5.54 6.90 -14.46
N LEU A 149 -5.55 5.63 -14.06
CA LEU A 149 -5.92 5.21 -12.70
C LEU A 149 -4.68 4.79 -11.92
N ARG A 150 -4.50 5.34 -10.71
CA ARG A 150 -3.54 4.82 -9.74
C ARG A 150 -4.21 3.67 -9.00
N ARG A 151 -3.71 2.45 -9.21
CA ARG A 151 -4.24 1.21 -8.63
C ARG A 151 -3.99 1.15 -7.12
N ASP A 152 -4.98 0.72 -6.35
CA ASP A 152 -4.89 0.70 -4.88
C ASP A 152 -3.98 -0.43 -4.34
N SER A 153 -3.85 -1.55 -5.06
CA SER A 153 -3.12 -2.74 -4.58
C SER A 153 -1.59 -2.62 -4.62
N ASP A 154 -1.04 -1.77 -5.48
CA ASP A 154 0.41 -1.59 -5.69
C ASP A 154 0.84 -0.14 -5.96
N GLY A 155 -0.12 0.79 -6.09
CA GLY A 155 0.14 2.19 -6.39
C GLY A 155 0.56 2.47 -7.83
N LEU A 156 0.57 1.48 -8.73
CA LEU A 156 1.01 1.67 -10.11
C LEU A 156 -0.04 2.42 -10.95
N PRO A 157 0.39 3.21 -11.97
CA PRO A 157 -0.50 3.83 -12.93
C PRO A 157 -0.95 2.81 -13.99
N VAL A 158 -2.24 2.81 -14.27
CA VAL A 158 -2.96 1.90 -15.15
C VAL A 158 -3.71 2.74 -16.19
N PRO A 159 -3.32 2.72 -17.49
CA PRO A 159 -4.12 3.33 -18.55
C PRO A 159 -5.45 2.61 -18.75
N LEU A 160 -6.50 3.41 -18.98
CA LEU A 160 -7.88 3.01 -19.21
C LEU A 160 -8.39 3.62 -20.53
N ASP A 161 -9.35 2.95 -21.16
CA ASP A 161 -10.24 3.54 -22.18
C ASP A 161 -9.49 4.20 -23.38
N PHE A 162 -8.89 3.33 -24.20
CA PHE A 162 -8.02 3.58 -25.35
C PHE A 162 -8.70 4.31 -26.55
N GLY A 163 -9.18 5.54 -26.38
CA GLY A 163 -9.63 6.42 -27.48
C GLY A 163 -10.72 5.82 -28.38
N LEU A 164 -11.63 5.04 -27.78
CA LEU A 164 -12.48 4.03 -28.44
C LEU A 164 -13.60 4.61 -29.33
N VAL A 165 -13.85 5.91 -29.26
CA VAL A 165 -15.01 6.62 -29.85
C VAL A 165 -14.51 7.93 -30.48
N CYS A 166 -15.20 8.47 -31.48
CA CYS A 166 -14.92 9.79 -32.05
C CYS A 166 -15.84 10.86 -31.44
N ALA A 167 -15.30 12.01 -31.06
CA ALA A 167 -16.07 13.13 -30.50
C ALA A 167 -16.82 13.95 -31.59
N ALA A 168 -17.43 13.26 -32.55
CA ALA A 168 -18.00 13.85 -33.76
C ALA A 168 -19.41 14.44 -33.60
N ALA A 169 -20.11 14.17 -32.49
CA ALA A 169 -21.56 14.38 -32.34
C ALA A 169 -22.07 15.83 -32.50
N HIS A 170 -21.20 16.84 -32.41
CA HIS A 170 -21.57 18.27 -32.44
C HIS A 170 -20.71 19.14 -33.37
N ALA A 171 -20.01 18.55 -34.35
CA ALA A 171 -19.28 19.29 -35.37
C ALA A 171 -20.03 19.26 -36.72
N SER A 172 -20.97 20.19 -36.91
CA SER A 172 -21.28 20.66 -38.27
C SER A 172 -20.09 21.46 -38.78
N ASP A 173 -19.68 21.20 -40.02
CA ASP A 173 -18.43 21.63 -40.66
C ASP A 173 -17.14 21.02 -40.08
N GLY A 174 -16.39 20.31 -40.95
CA GLY A 174 -14.98 19.97 -40.73
C GLY A 174 -14.70 18.74 -39.86
N GLU A 175 -14.39 17.64 -40.52
CA GLU A 175 -13.94 16.34 -39.98
C GLU A 175 -13.10 16.44 -38.69
N ARG A 176 -13.62 15.86 -37.59
CA ARG A 176 -12.87 15.57 -36.35
C ARG A 176 -12.83 14.07 -36.02
N PRO A 177 -11.87 13.32 -36.59
CA PRO A 177 -11.57 11.97 -36.13
C PRO A 177 -10.95 11.94 -34.73
N LEU A 178 -11.17 10.83 -34.01
CA LEU A 178 -10.71 10.53 -32.64
C LEU A 178 -11.35 11.35 -31.51
N GLY A 179 -11.83 10.64 -30.47
CA GLY A 179 -12.36 11.21 -29.23
C GLY A 179 -11.26 11.51 -28.22
N ALA A 180 -10.25 12.26 -28.66
CA ALA A 180 -9.19 12.73 -27.80
C ALA A 180 -9.69 13.84 -26.87
N THR A 181 -9.28 13.80 -25.60
CA THR A 181 -9.62 14.79 -24.58
C THR A 181 -9.03 16.16 -24.98
N PRO A 182 -9.85 17.22 -25.08
CA PRO A 182 -9.38 18.53 -25.54
C PRO A 182 -8.16 19.06 -24.78
N GLY A 183 -7.15 19.50 -25.54
CA GLY A 183 -5.92 20.10 -25.03
C GLY A 183 -4.79 19.14 -24.66
N TYR A 184 -5.04 17.82 -24.52
CA TYR A 184 -3.99 16.83 -24.27
C TYR A 184 -3.35 16.31 -25.57
N ALA A 185 -4.18 16.02 -26.57
CA ALA A 185 -3.70 15.55 -27.86
C ALA A 185 -2.98 16.64 -28.67
N PRO A 186 -1.98 16.27 -29.49
CA PRO A 186 -1.37 17.18 -30.44
C PRO A 186 -2.38 17.60 -31.52
N PRO A 187 -2.23 18.79 -32.13
CA PRO A 187 -3.20 19.31 -33.09
C PRO A 187 -3.30 18.46 -34.37
N GLU A 188 -2.26 17.68 -34.70
CA GLU A 188 -2.26 16.67 -35.77
C GLU A 188 -3.37 15.62 -35.55
N LEU A 189 -3.46 15.08 -34.33
CA LEU A 189 -4.51 14.10 -33.99
C LEU A 189 -5.91 14.75 -34.02
N ALA A 190 -6.01 16.01 -33.58
CA ALA A 190 -7.26 16.78 -33.60
C ALA A 190 -7.70 17.23 -35.01
N ARG A 191 -6.78 17.25 -35.99
CA ARG A 191 -7.07 17.38 -37.44
C ARG A 191 -7.45 16.03 -38.08
N GLY A 192 -7.35 14.92 -37.36
CA GLY A 192 -7.68 13.59 -37.86
C GLY A 192 -6.53 12.80 -38.49
N GLU A 193 -5.28 13.24 -38.32
CA GLU A 193 -4.13 12.46 -38.76
C GLU A 193 -4.09 11.10 -38.01
N PRO A 194 -3.68 10.00 -38.68
CA PRO A 194 -3.79 8.66 -38.11
C PRO A 194 -2.93 8.53 -36.84
N PRO A 195 -3.46 7.94 -35.75
CA PRO A 195 -2.80 7.95 -34.44
C PRO A 195 -1.41 7.32 -34.49
N GLN A 196 -0.40 8.04 -33.99
CA GLN A 196 1.00 7.63 -33.97
C GLN A 196 1.54 7.49 -32.54
N PRO A 197 2.52 6.59 -32.28
CA PRO A 197 3.19 6.44 -30.98
C PRO A 197 3.65 7.76 -30.32
N TRP A 198 4.12 8.73 -31.10
CA TRP A 198 4.59 10.02 -30.59
C TRP A 198 3.45 10.89 -30.02
N MET A 199 2.20 10.66 -30.43
CA MET A 199 1.05 11.46 -29.99
C MET A 199 0.67 11.13 -28.53
N ASP A 200 0.82 9.87 -28.12
CA ASP A 200 0.71 9.47 -26.70
C ASP A 200 1.82 10.12 -25.86
N LEU A 201 3.03 10.25 -26.41
CA LEU A 201 4.16 10.89 -25.73
C LEU A 201 3.93 12.39 -25.52
N HIS A 202 3.37 13.08 -26.53
CA HIS A 202 2.91 14.47 -26.38
C HIS A 202 1.85 14.58 -25.28
N ALA A 203 0.81 13.75 -25.34
CA ALA A 203 -0.27 13.77 -24.34
C ALA A 203 0.23 13.47 -22.91
N LEU A 204 1.22 12.57 -22.76
CA LEU A 204 1.91 12.31 -21.48
C LEU A 204 2.72 13.53 -20.99
N GLY A 205 3.31 14.30 -21.91
CA GLY A 205 3.90 15.60 -21.61
C GLY A 205 2.86 16.59 -21.06
N VAL A 206 1.68 16.68 -21.67
CA VAL A 206 0.60 17.58 -21.20
C VAL A 206 0.06 17.12 -19.84
N VAL A 207 -0.20 15.82 -19.65
CA VAL A 207 -0.55 15.22 -18.36
C VAL A 207 0.45 15.63 -17.28
N SER A 208 1.75 15.57 -17.58
CA SER A 208 2.81 15.95 -16.65
C SER A 208 2.71 17.42 -16.23
N LEU A 209 2.49 18.35 -17.17
CA LEU A 209 2.31 19.77 -16.84
C LEU A 209 1.03 20.04 -16.03
N VAL A 210 -0.08 19.36 -16.33
CA VAL A 210 -1.35 19.47 -15.60
C VAL A 210 -1.21 19.02 -14.15
N LEU A 211 -0.51 17.90 -13.90
CA LEU A 211 -0.30 17.38 -12.55
C LEU A 211 0.62 18.27 -11.70
N LEU A 212 1.65 18.86 -12.31
CA LEU A 212 2.61 19.77 -11.64
C LEU A 212 2.02 21.17 -11.34
N SER A 213 1.02 21.62 -12.10
CA SER A 213 0.39 22.95 -11.93
C SER A 213 -0.93 22.93 -11.16
N GLY A 214 -1.71 21.86 -11.31
CA GLY A 214 -3.14 21.88 -10.95
C GLY A 214 -3.98 22.77 -11.87
N ASP A 215 -3.52 23.07 -13.08
CA ASP A 215 -4.24 23.85 -14.09
C ASP A 215 -4.66 23.02 -15.31
N PRO A 216 -5.79 23.35 -15.96
CA PRO A 216 -6.23 22.67 -17.18
C PRO A 216 -5.30 23.00 -18.36
N PRO A 217 -5.19 22.12 -19.39
CA PRO A 217 -4.31 22.34 -20.55
C PRO A 217 -4.48 23.72 -21.22
N ALA A 218 -5.72 24.22 -21.30
CA ALA A 218 -6.04 25.52 -21.89
C ALA A 218 -5.52 26.75 -21.10
N GLY A 219 -5.09 26.57 -19.84
CA GLY A 219 -4.36 27.59 -19.08
C GLY A 219 -2.84 27.49 -19.20
N LEU A 220 -2.33 26.35 -19.68
CA LEU A 220 -0.91 26.00 -19.75
C LEU A 220 -0.30 26.22 -21.14
N LEU A 221 -1.09 26.16 -22.22
CA LEU A 221 -0.66 26.52 -23.56
C LEU A 221 -1.11 27.95 -23.88
N ASP A 222 -0.18 28.83 -24.24
CA ASP A 222 -0.55 30.17 -24.67
C ASP A 222 -1.16 30.14 -26.09
N PRO A 223 -2.39 30.64 -26.31
CA PRO A 223 -3.05 30.52 -27.61
C PRO A 223 -2.46 31.47 -28.68
N ALA A 224 -1.67 32.48 -28.30
CA ALA A 224 -1.08 33.43 -29.23
C ALA A 224 0.37 33.05 -29.62
N THR A 225 1.21 32.67 -28.66
CA THR A 225 2.60 32.24 -28.97
C THR A 225 2.72 30.74 -29.22
N MET A 226 1.72 29.94 -28.86
CA MET A 226 1.76 28.46 -28.88
C MET A 226 2.83 27.85 -27.97
N GLU A 227 3.33 28.61 -26.99
CA GLU A 227 4.33 28.16 -26.02
C GLU A 227 3.69 27.59 -24.75
N TRP A 228 4.38 26.63 -24.13
CA TRP A 228 3.99 26.08 -22.85
C TRP A 228 4.44 26.95 -21.69
N ARG A 229 3.54 27.22 -20.74
CA ARG A 229 3.80 27.85 -19.45
C ARG A 229 4.31 26.77 -18.49
N TRP A 230 5.50 26.97 -17.95
CA TRP A 230 6.21 25.96 -17.17
C TRP A 230 5.91 26.12 -15.67
N PRO A 231 5.41 25.08 -14.97
CA PRO A 231 5.19 25.11 -13.53
C PRO A 231 6.49 25.43 -12.76
N ALA A 232 6.40 26.23 -11.71
CA ALA A 232 7.55 26.63 -10.87
C ALA A 232 8.32 25.43 -10.28
N ALA A 233 7.65 24.29 -10.07
CA ALA A 233 8.27 23.03 -9.66
C ALA A 233 9.33 22.48 -10.64
N LEU A 234 9.40 23.01 -11.87
CA LEU A 234 10.41 22.67 -12.89
C LEU A 234 11.53 23.71 -13.03
N GLU A 235 11.56 24.75 -12.19
CA GLU A 235 12.70 25.69 -12.12
C GLU A 235 13.88 25.09 -11.36
N ALA A 236 13.60 24.30 -10.31
CA ALA A 236 14.60 23.52 -9.59
C ALA A 236 15.09 22.28 -10.36
N GLU A 237 14.33 21.82 -11.36
CA GLU A 237 14.53 20.54 -12.04
C GLU A 237 14.78 20.71 -13.57
N PRO A 238 15.88 21.36 -13.98
CA PRO A 238 16.10 21.75 -15.37
C PRO A 238 16.26 20.56 -16.33
N GLU A 239 16.81 19.43 -15.86
CA GLU A 239 16.93 18.22 -16.69
C GLU A 239 15.57 17.56 -16.97
N LEU A 240 14.69 17.51 -15.95
CA LEU A 240 13.31 17.03 -16.09
C LEU A 240 12.53 17.95 -17.04
N ARG A 241 12.68 19.28 -16.89
CA ARG A 241 12.11 20.28 -17.79
C ARG A 241 12.53 20.04 -19.24
N LEU A 242 13.81 19.77 -19.49
CA LEU A 242 14.34 19.50 -20.84
C LEU A 242 13.75 18.23 -21.46
N GLN A 243 13.60 17.13 -20.71
CA GLN A 243 12.96 15.93 -21.27
C GLN A 243 11.44 16.11 -21.45
N LEU A 244 10.76 16.87 -20.60
CA LEU A 244 9.35 17.26 -20.81
C LEU A 244 9.17 18.13 -22.05
N GLN A 245 10.08 19.07 -22.32
CA GLN A 245 10.11 19.85 -23.58
C GLN A 245 10.21 18.93 -24.80
N ARG A 246 10.97 17.84 -24.73
CA ARG A 246 11.13 16.87 -25.83
C ARG A 246 9.94 15.91 -26.00
N LEU A 247 9.14 15.66 -24.96
CA LEU A 247 7.82 15.03 -25.13
C LEU A 247 6.86 15.97 -25.88
N LEU A 248 6.93 17.28 -25.58
CA LEU A 248 6.00 18.30 -26.07
C LEU A 248 6.40 18.99 -27.38
N SER A 249 7.59 18.75 -27.91
CA SER A 249 8.02 19.38 -29.16
C SER A 249 7.17 18.92 -30.36
N ARG A 250 6.87 19.87 -31.25
CA ARG A 250 6.18 19.63 -32.51
C ARG A 250 7.15 19.24 -33.62
N HIS A 251 8.45 19.49 -33.49
CA HIS A 251 9.43 19.19 -34.52
C HIS A 251 9.86 17.71 -34.46
N PRO A 252 9.76 16.94 -35.57
CA PRO A 252 10.10 15.50 -35.58
C PRO A 252 11.54 15.18 -35.16
N GLN A 253 12.45 16.16 -35.29
CA GLN A 253 13.88 16.03 -35.03
C GLN A 253 14.26 16.21 -33.54
N GLU A 254 13.41 16.87 -32.76
CA GLU A 254 13.63 17.16 -31.34
C GLU A 254 12.94 16.16 -30.41
N ARG A 255 11.81 15.62 -30.90
CA ARG A 255 10.98 14.60 -30.24
C ARG A 255 11.75 13.31 -29.92
N PHE A 256 11.20 12.54 -29.00
CA PHE A 256 11.58 11.14 -28.85
C PHE A 256 11.05 10.29 -30.00
N ALA A 257 11.89 9.44 -30.57
CA ALA A 257 11.53 8.51 -31.64
C ALA A 257 10.68 7.32 -31.15
N SER A 258 10.73 7.00 -29.86
CA SER A 258 9.92 5.94 -29.24
C SER A 258 9.76 6.13 -27.72
N ALA A 259 8.75 5.47 -27.15
CA ALA A 259 8.57 5.42 -25.69
C ALA A 259 9.77 4.78 -24.96
N GLY A 260 10.51 3.87 -25.61
CA GLY A 260 11.75 3.30 -25.07
C GLY A 260 12.91 4.32 -25.00
N GLN A 261 13.03 5.20 -26.00
CA GLN A 261 14.01 6.29 -25.96
C GLN A 261 13.67 7.33 -24.88
N ALA A 262 12.38 7.65 -24.73
CA ALA A 262 11.90 8.48 -23.63
C ALA A 262 12.19 7.83 -22.28
N LEU A 263 11.86 6.55 -22.10
CA LEU A 263 12.09 5.80 -20.86
C LEU A 263 13.56 5.86 -20.43
N ALA A 264 14.51 5.62 -21.34
CA ALA A 264 15.93 5.70 -21.04
C ALA A 264 16.35 7.11 -20.57
N ALA A 265 15.85 8.16 -21.22
CA ALA A 265 16.15 9.55 -20.85
C ALA A 265 15.52 9.98 -19.52
N PHE A 266 14.32 9.47 -19.17
CA PHE A 266 13.73 9.69 -17.84
C PHE A 266 14.34 8.79 -16.77
N GLN A 267 14.89 7.62 -17.10
CA GLN A 267 15.59 6.73 -16.17
C GLN A 267 16.96 7.29 -15.74
N SER A 268 17.67 8.01 -16.62
CA SER A 268 18.99 8.59 -16.29
C SER A 268 18.95 9.80 -15.36
N LEU A 269 17.79 10.43 -15.16
CA LEU A 269 17.65 11.58 -14.25
C LEU A 269 17.85 11.18 -12.78
N ALA A 270 18.31 12.12 -11.95
CA ALA A 270 18.17 12.01 -10.51
C ALA A 270 16.67 11.95 -10.11
N MET A 271 16.37 11.46 -8.89
CA MET A 271 15.05 11.66 -8.30
C MET A 271 15.03 13.02 -7.58
N PRO A 272 14.10 13.93 -7.90
CA PRO A 272 13.87 15.16 -7.14
C PRO A 272 13.63 14.87 -5.65
N ASP A 273 14.19 15.71 -4.76
CA ASP A 273 13.94 15.62 -3.31
C ASP A 273 12.44 15.66 -2.97
N SER A 274 11.67 16.41 -3.77
CA SER A 274 10.21 16.51 -3.68
C SER A 274 9.50 15.26 -4.25
N THR A 275 9.53 14.18 -3.47
CA THR A 275 8.88 12.89 -3.75
C THR A 275 7.40 12.81 -3.35
N GLY A 276 6.81 13.88 -2.82
CA GLY A 276 5.41 13.94 -2.38
C GLY A 276 4.66 15.21 -2.83
N PRO A 277 3.41 15.39 -2.38
CA PRO A 277 2.57 16.54 -2.75
C PRO A 277 3.16 17.86 -2.26
N VAL A 278 3.20 18.88 -3.13
CA VAL A 278 3.73 20.21 -2.80
C VAL A 278 2.64 21.27 -2.73
N PRO A 279 2.81 22.34 -1.91
CA PRO A 279 1.93 23.51 -1.94
C PRO A 279 1.91 24.18 -3.33
N ARG A 280 0.73 24.61 -3.76
CA ARG A 280 0.54 25.34 -5.02
C ARG A 280 0.97 26.80 -4.86
N ALA A 281 2.08 27.17 -5.48
CA ALA A 281 2.72 28.48 -5.33
C ALA A 281 1.77 29.68 -5.57
N ASP A 282 0.98 29.63 -6.65
CA ASP A 282 0.31 30.82 -7.21
C ASP A 282 -0.97 31.28 -6.47
N ARG A 283 -1.31 30.70 -5.32
CA ARG A 283 -2.47 31.13 -4.51
C ARG A 283 -2.21 31.33 -3.02
N THR A 284 -0.98 31.70 -2.66
CA THR A 284 -0.79 32.47 -1.43
C THR A 284 -1.35 33.89 -1.61
N VAL A 285 -2.69 34.02 -1.58
CA VAL A 285 -3.32 35.29 -1.23
C VAL A 285 -2.96 35.53 0.23
N MET A 286 -1.86 36.23 0.43
CA MET A 286 -1.38 36.62 1.74
C MET A 286 -2.38 37.65 2.30
N LEU A 287 -3.42 37.15 2.97
CA LEU A 287 -4.22 37.93 3.91
C LEU A 287 -3.33 38.27 5.11
N VAL A 288 -2.36 39.15 4.86
CA VAL A 288 -1.75 39.99 5.89
C VAL A 288 -2.94 40.73 6.51
N PRO A 289 -3.28 40.52 7.79
CA PRO A 289 -4.13 41.48 8.48
C PRO A 289 -3.36 42.78 8.46
N ALA A 290 -3.81 43.75 7.65
CA ALA A 290 -3.02 44.89 7.23
C ALA A 290 -2.34 45.51 8.46
N ALA A 291 -1.02 45.37 8.54
CA ALA A 291 -0.27 45.74 9.74
C ALA A 291 -0.51 47.22 9.98
N VAL A 292 -1.30 47.55 11.00
CA VAL A 292 -1.64 48.93 11.34
C VAL A 292 -0.33 49.61 11.70
N THR A 293 0.20 50.39 10.75
CA THR A 293 1.48 51.08 10.91
C THR A 293 1.36 52.00 12.11
N ALA A 294 1.88 51.56 13.25
CA ALA A 294 1.82 52.31 14.49
C ALA A 294 2.53 53.64 14.26
N ALA A 295 1.74 54.72 14.21
CA ALA A 295 2.28 56.06 14.08
C ALA A 295 3.23 56.32 15.26
N PRO A 296 4.44 56.87 15.04
CA PRO A 296 5.38 57.13 16.11
C PRO A 296 4.75 58.11 17.12
N PRO A 297 4.99 57.93 18.44
CA PRO A 297 4.44 58.83 19.45
C PRO A 297 4.99 60.25 19.27
N PRO A 298 4.17 61.29 19.53
CA PRO A 298 4.59 62.68 19.32
C PRO A 298 5.63 63.10 20.39
N THR A 299 6.87 63.29 19.97
CA THR A 299 7.92 63.87 20.82
C THR A 299 7.68 65.37 21.01
N VAL A 300 7.34 65.79 22.22
CA VAL A 300 7.27 67.22 22.60
C VAL A 300 8.67 67.68 23.00
N PRO A 301 9.19 68.81 22.48
CA PRO A 301 10.56 69.24 22.72
C PRO A 301 10.71 70.06 24.01
N ASP A 302 11.92 70.06 24.57
CA ASP A 302 12.40 71.13 25.45
C ASP A 302 13.89 71.44 25.16
N ALA A 303 14.39 72.58 25.64
CA ALA A 303 15.53 73.28 25.06
C ALA A 303 16.90 73.00 25.71
N SER A 304 18.00 73.16 24.94
CA SER A 304 18.86 74.37 25.07
C SER A 304 20.05 74.39 24.09
N ALA A 305 20.60 75.59 23.91
CA ALA A 305 21.60 76.09 22.94
C ALA A 305 22.96 75.36 22.78
N ALA A 306 23.62 75.55 21.63
CA ALA A 306 24.94 76.22 21.55
C ALA A 306 25.51 76.45 20.11
N PHE A 307 25.48 77.72 19.64
CA PHE A 307 26.46 78.43 18.77
C PHE A 307 26.89 77.88 17.37
N PRO A 308 27.50 78.72 16.48
CA PRO A 308 27.50 78.49 15.03
C PRO A 308 28.88 78.42 14.33
N SER A 309 28.86 78.13 13.02
CA SER A 309 29.79 78.71 12.02
C SER A 309 29.16 78.71 10.62
N ALA A 310 29.55 79.67 9.79
CA ALA A 310 29.11 79.84 8.39
C ALA A 310 30.13 79.18 7.42
N SER A 311 29.98 79.09 6.09
CA SER A 311 29.23 79.86 5.08
C SER A 311 28.95 78.96 3.83
N PRO A 312 28.51 79.49 2.66
CA PRO A 312 27.16 79.99 2.39
C PRO A 312 26.50 79.36 1.13
N SER A 313 25.18 79.54 0.99
CA SER A 313 24.46 79.45 -0.30
C SER A 313 23.40 80.55 -0.36
N GLN A 314 23.13 81.10 -1.55
CA GLN A 314 22.32 82.31 -1.74
C GLN A 314 20.82 82.04 -1.88
N GLU A 315 20.00 82.99 -1.39
CA GLU A 315 18.72 83.51 -1.94
C GLU A 315 17.59 82.51 -2.36
N ARG A 316 16.28 82.72 -2.08
CA ARG A 316 15.52 83.82 -1.42
C ARG A 316 14.14 83.31 -0.94
N LEU A 317 13.57 83.96 0.09
CA LEU A 317 12.17 84.42 0.30
C LEU A 317 11.01 83.77 -0.52
N SER A 318 9.79 83.52 0.01
CA SER A 318 9.20 83.73 1.35
C SER A 318 7.73 83.24 1.47
N GLN A 319 7.28 82.87 2.70
CA GLN A 319 5.95 83.14 3.33
C GLN A 319 4.64 82.58 2.67
N GLU A 320 3.47 82.35 3.30
CA GLU A 320 2.96 82.32 4.72
C GLU A 320 1.61 81.52 4.76
N ARG A 321 1.32 80.60 5.72
CA ARG A 321 0.61 80.69 7.04
C ARG A 321 -0.96 80.51 7.05
N PRO A 322 -1.64 80.18 8.20
CA PRO A 322 -2.76 79.21 8.26
C PRO A 322 -4.02 79.60 9.13
N ILE A 323 -4.98 78.65 9.36
CA ILE A 323 -6.04 78.62 10.44
C ILE A 323 -6.85 77.27 10.38
N ARG A 324 -7.66 76.75 11.35
CA ARG A 324 -7.66 76.63 12.84
C ARG A 324 -8.95 75.85 13.37
N GLU A 325 -8.84 75.01 14.42
CA GLU A 325 -9.91 74.47 15.35
C GLU A 325 -11.01 73.48 14.83
N GLU A 326 -11.84 72.74 15.63
CA GLU A 326 -12.14 72.56 17.11
C GLU A 326 -12.68 71.09 17.39
N ARG A 327 -12.33 70.33 18.47
CA ARG A 327 -12.93 70.07 19.85
C ARG A 327 -14.06 69.02 20.09
N ARG A 328 -14.02 68.39 21.30
CA ARG A 328 -15.05 67.63 22.12
C ARG A 328 -15.45 66.18 21.74
N SER A 329 -16.00 65.31 22.63
CA SER A 329 -15.82 65.03 24.10
C SER A 329 -16.58 63.74 24.57
N ASP A 330 -16.32 63.32 25.83
CA ASP A 330 -17.16 62.45 26.73
C ASP A 330 -17.06 60.90 26.64
N GLY A 331 -17.44 60.17 27.72
CA GLY A 331 -16.91 58.81 28.01
C GLY A 331 -17.58 57.90 29.08
N PRO A 332 -16.82 57.00 29.78
CA PRO A 332 -17.33 55.80 30.48
C PRO A 332 -17.12 55.71 32.02
N PRO A 333 -17.79 54.75 32.71
CA PRO A 333 -17.32 54.20 34.01
C PRO A 333 -17.51 52.67 34.26
N ALA A 334 -16.54 52.06 34.97
CA ALA A 334 -16.62 50.86 35.87
C ALA A 334 -17.03 49.46 35.32
N GLY A 335 -16.58 48.32 35.87
CA GLY A 335 -15.67 48.04 37.02
C GLY A 335 -16.16 46.85 37.88
N ASP A 336 -15.43 46.19 38.80
CA ASP A 336 -14.00 46.08 39.18
C ASP A 336 -13.80 44.85 40.13
N GLY A 337 -12.59 44.29 40.34
CA GLY A 337 -12.36 43.28 41.41
C GLY A 337 -11.08 42.40 41.39
N GLU A 338 -10.15 42.64 42.33
CA GLU A 338 -8.98 41.80 42.71
C GLU A 338 -9.23 41.14 44.13
N PRO A 339 -8.32 40.47 44.90
CA PRO A 339 -6.83 40.46 44.88
C PRO A 339 -6.05 39.14 45.20
N ARG A 340 -4.70 39.15 45.09
CA ARG A 340 -3.68 38.79 46.14
C ARG A 340 -2.28 38.37 45.62
N LEU A 341 -1.24 38.86 46.31
CA LEU A 341 0.21 38.50 46.26
C LEU A 341 0.75 38.31 47.70
N PRO A 342 1.90 37.64 47.99
CA PRO A 342 3.20 38.38 48.07
C PRO A 342 4.55 37.61 47.86
N LEU A 343 5.59 38.37 47.45
CA LEU A 343 7.04 38.35 47.80
C LEU A 343 7.95 37.09 47.75
N ALA A 344 8.86 37.06 46.76
CA ALA A 344 10.32 37.34 46.81
C ALA A 344 11.33 36.70 47.83
N ALA A 345 12.42 36.11 47.28
CA ALA A 345 13.83 36.05 47.76
C ALA A 345 14.71 35.43 46.62
N VAL A 346 15.88 35.91 46.13
CA VAL A 346 17.20 36.36 46.68
C VAL A 346 18.26 35.23 46.76
N ALA A 347 19.48 35.52 46.25
CA ALA A 347 20.72 34.69 46.22
C ALA A 347 21.87 35.44 46.96
N PRO A 348 23.18 35.06 47.01
CA PRO A 348 23.97 33.92 46.47
C PRO A 348 24.66 33.13 47.67
N PRO A 349 25.95 32.67 47.76
CA PRO A 349 27.13 32.54 46.87
C PRO A 349 27.86 31.15 46.93
N ALA A 350 29.17 31.11 46.63
CA ALA A 350 30.11 29.96 46.77
C ALA A 350 31.39 30.36 47.57
N PRO A 351 32.28 29.41 47.92
CA PRO A 351 33.73 29.63 47.71
C PRO A 351 34.54 28.36 47.30
N SER A 352 35.88 28.44 47.23
CA SER A 352 36.72 27.59 46.35
C SER A 352 38.11 27.16 46.88
N ALA A 353 38.69 26.10 46.25
CA ALA A 353 40.14 25.78 46.12
C ALA A 353 40.89 25.31 47.41
N PRO A 354 42.18 24.83 47.39
CA PRO A 354 43.31 25.13 46.48
C PRO A 354 44.01 23.92 45.79
N GLY A 355 45.01 24.21 44.92
CA GLY A 355 46.08 23.29 44.43
C GLY A 355 47.47 23.81 44.88
N PRO A 356 48.58 23.74 44.09
CA PRO A 356 48.87 23.03 42.82
C PRO A 356 50.32 22.40 42.79
N VAL A 357 50.94 22.29 41.59
CA VAL A 357 52.40 22.19 41.22
C VAL A 357 52.83 20.90 40.43
N PRO A 358 53.70 20.96 39.38
CA PRO A 358 53.95 19.85 38.42
C PRO A 358 55.45 19.49 38.18
N ALA A 359 55.75 18.87 37.01
CA ALA A 359 57.05 18.71 36.28
C ALA A 359 57.54 17.23 36.10
N PRO A 360 58.54 16.91 35.23
CA PRO A 360 58.26 16.50 33.85
C PRO A 360 59.04 15.22 33.36
N ALA A 361 59.00 14.96 32.05
CA ALA A 361 59.49 13.75 31.37
C ALA A 361 61.00 13.71 31.02
N VAL A 362 61.49 12.53 30.61
CA VAL A 362 62.80 12.27 29.98
C VAL A 362 62.63 11.19 28.87
N GLU A 363 63.39 11.31 27.78
CA GLU A 363 63.36 10.43 26.60
C GLU A 363 64.52 9.39 26.56
N ALA A 364 64.55 8.59 25.48
CA ALA A 364 65.73 8.07 24.75
C ALA A 364 65.99 6.54 24.68
N GLU A 365 65.67 5.97 23.51
CA GLU A 365 66.63 5.50 22.48
C GLU A 365 67.61 4.30 22.70
N VAL A 366 67.94 3.65 21.57
CA VAL A 366 69.10 2.75 21.27
C VAL A 366 69.05 1.27 21.69
N LEU A 367 68.86 0.41 20.67
CA LEU A 367 69.37 -0.98 20.60
C LEU A 367 70.89 -1.02 20.30
N ARG A 368 71.68 -1.91 20.96
CA ARG A 368 72.72 -2.75 20.29
C ARG A 368 73.52 -3.73 21.19
N ARG A 369 73.44 -5.02 20.84
CA ARG A 369 74.47 -6.10 20.98
C ARG A 369 74.83 -6.54 22.44
N ARG A 370 75.28 -7.78 22.71
CA ARG A 370 75.75 -8.91 21.85
C ARG A 370 75.09 -10.26 22.20
N ARG A 371 75.24 -11.23 21.28
CA ARG A 371 75.24 -12.72 21.45
C ARG A 371 76.56 -13.19 22.15
N PRO A 372 76.83 -14.50 22.43
CA PRO A 372 76.21 -15.74 21.91
C PRO A 372 75.97 -16.89 22.95
N GLU A 373 75.65 -18.10 22.44
CA GLU A 373 75.97 -19.46 22.97
C GLU A 373 75.37 -19.92 24.34
N GLU A 374 75.15 -21.22 24.62
CA GLU A 374 74.79 -22.41 23.80
C GLU A 374 74.35 -23.58 24.77
N ARG A 375 73.67 -24.64 24.26
CA ARG A 375 73.45 -25.98 24.89
C ARG A 375 72.44 -26.06 26.06
N GLU A 376 71.47 -27.01 26.07
CA GLU A 376 71.50 -28.49 26.23
C GLU A 376 71.85 -28.89 27.69
N GLU A 377 71.23 -29.88 28.35
CA GLU A 377 70.31 -30.94 27.88
C GLU A 377 69.43 -31.54 29.03
N GLU A 378 68.63 -32.57 28.72
CA GLU A 378 68.06 -33.62 29.61
C GLU A 378 67.18 -33.25 30.85
N ALA A 379 65.90 -33.66 30.83
CA ALA A 379 65.40 -34.82 31.62
C ALA A 379 63.87 -35.04 31.45
N GLU A 380 63.43 -36.29 31.39
CA GLU A 380 62.10 -36.71 30.90
C GLU A 380 61.00 -36.92 31.97
N GLY A 381 59.74 -37.00 31.52
CA GLY A 381 58.77 -38.00 32.02
C GLY A 381 57.57 -37.50 32.86
N GLY A 382 56.34 -37.79 32.41
CA GLY A 382 55.16 -37.73 33.31
C GLY A 382 53.75 -37.62 32.72
N PHE A 383 53.55 -37.19 31.46
CA PHE A 383 52.24 -36.68 31.01
C PHE A 383 51.19 -37.68 30.48
N TRP A 384 51.48 -38.99 30.43
CA TRP A 384 50.58 -39.98 29.82
C TRP A 384 49.19 -40.21 30.48
N PRO A 385 48.97 -40.17 31.81
CA PRO A 385 47.66 -40.52 32.38
C PRO A 385 46.56 -39.50 32.05
N VAL A 386 46.91 -38.22 31.84
CA VAL A 386 45.94 -37.16 31.52
C VAL A 386 45.38 -37.32 30.10
N VAL A 387 46.23 -37.74 29.15
CA VAL A 387 45.82 -37.96 27.74
C VAL A 387 44.81 -39.10 27.64
N VAL A 388 45.03 -40.20 28.35
CA VAL A 388 44.11 -41.36 28.36
C VAL A 388 42.74 -41.00 28.91
N ALA A 389 42.68 -40.18 29.98
CA ALA A 389 41.41 -39.71 30.55
C ALA A 389 40.61 -38.81 29.57
N LEU A 390 41.28 -37.91 28.86
CA LEU A 390 40.66 -37.04 27.86
C LEU A 390 40.09 -37.84 26.68
N VAL A 391 40.84 -38.83 26.17
CA VAL A 391 40.38 -39.68 25.06
C VAL A 391 39.14 -40.51 25.46
N LEU A 392 39.12 -41.09 26.66
CA LEU A 392 37.96 -41.83 27.16
C LEU A 392 36.71 -40.94 27.30
N SER A 393 36.87 -39.70 27.78
CA SER A 393 35.76 -38.74 27.88
C SER A 393 35.17 -38.38 26.51
N ALA A 394 36.03 -38.20 25.49
CA ALA A 394 35.59 -37.91 24.12
C ALA A 394 34.80 -39.07 23.48
N VAL A 395 35.23 -40.32 23.72
CA VAL A 395 34.53 -41.52 23.20
C VAL A 395 33.16 -41.71 23.85
N VAL A 396 33.03 -41.48 25.16
CA VAL A 396 31.73 -41.58 25.86
C VAL A 396 30.78 -40.46 25.41
N GLY A 397 31.27 -39.22 25.26
CA GLY A 397 30.46 -38.09 24.79
C GLY A 397 29.94 -38.28 23.36
N THR A 398 30.77 -38.81 22.45
CA THR A 398 30.35 -39.07 21.06
C THR A 398 29.34 -40.21 20.95
N ALA A 399 29.49 -41.29 21.73
CA ALA A 399 28.52 -42.39 21.77
C ALA A 399 27.12 -41.95 22.24
N LEU A 400 27.05 -41.13 23.30
CA LEU A 400 25.79 -40.57 23.80
C LEU A 400 25.14 -39.61 22.79
N GLY A 401 25.93 -38.77 22.12
CA GLY A 401 25.44 -37.90 21.04
C GLY A 401 24.84 -38.68 19.87
N TRP A 402 25.51 -39.73 19.40
CA TRP A 402 25.02 -40.58 18.30
C TRP A 402 23.72 -41.31 18.63
N TRP A 403 23.50 -41.70 19.89
CA TRP A 403 22.25 -42.35 20.29
C TRP A 403 21.06 -41.37 20.28
N TRP A 404 21.26 -40.12 20.71
CA TRP A 404 20.19 -39.13 20.77
C TRP A 404 19.76 -38.61 19.39
N LEU A 405 20.69 -38.50 18.43
CA LEU A 405 20.37 -38.20 17.02
C LEU A 405 19.80 -39.41 16.25
N GLY A 406 19.68 -40.59 16.88
CA GLY A 406 19.38 -41.87 16.21
C GLY A 406 17.91 -42.13 15.81
N ARG A 407 16.95 -41.26 16.17
CA ARG A 407 15.50 -41.49 15.90
C ARG A 407 14.79 -40.27 15.32
N GLY A 408 14.94 -40.07 14.00
CA GLY A 408 14.24 -38.98 13.29
C GLY A 408 14.49 -38.93 11.77
N LYS A 409 14.47 -40.06 11.06
CA LYS A 409 14.65 -40.05 9.59
C LYS A 409 13.42 -39.52 8.85
N VAL A 410 13.46 -38.24 8.49
CA VAL A 410 12.97 -37.74 7.20
C VAL A 410 14.16 -37.03 6.54
N ALA A 411 14.42 -37.30 5.26
CA ALA A 411 15.65 -36.87 4.62
C ALA A 411 15.62 -35.39 4.25
N GLN A 412 16.49 -34.60 4.88
CA GLN A 412 16.78 -33.22 4.49
C GLN A 412 18.30 -33.13 4.26
N GLN A 413 18.73 -32.91 3.01
CA GLN A 413 20.14 -32.74 2.69
C GLN A 413 20.61 -31.37 3.23
N ALA A 414 21.63 -31.38 4.08
CA ALA A 414 22.28 -30.14 4.51
C ALA A 414 23.09 -29.55 3.32
N PRO A 415 23.00 -28.24 3.05
CA PRO A 415 23.82 -27.61 2.02
C PRO A 415 25.30 -27.63 2.44
N GLY A 416 26.18 -28.03 1.53
CA GLY A 416 27.62 -28.11 1.78
C GLY A 416 28.30 -26.74 1.72
N GLY A 417 29.07 -26.42 2.76
CA GLY A 417 30.17 -25.44 2.80
C GLY A 417 30.10 -24.17 1.94
N LEU A 418 29.69 -23.04 2.54
CA LEU A 418 29.80 -21.68 1.95
C LEU A 418 30.74 -20.76 2.75
N SER A 419 31.86 -21.30 3.24
CA SER A 419 32.88 -20.53 3.98
C SER A 419 33.96 -19.89 3.09
N GLU A 420 34.22 -20.43 1.90
CA GLU A 420 35.18 -19.89 0.93
C GLU A 420 34.52 -19.80 -0.46
N LEU A 421 34.90 -18.81 -1.26
CA LEU A 421 34.37 -18.61 -2.62
C LEU A 421 35.14 -19.51 -3.61
N PRO A 422 34.48 -20.42 -4.34
CA PRO A 422 35.15 -21.29 -5.31
C PRO A 422 35.68 -20.49 -6.51
N SER A 423 36.90 -20.82 -6.95
CA SER A 423 37.69 -20.07 -7.94
C SER A 423 37.27 -20.28 -9.40
N SER A 424 35.99 -20.53 -9.66
CA SER A 424 35.44 -20.88 -10.98
C SER A 424 34.34 -19.94 -11.49
N LEU A 425 33.94 -18.94 -10.70
CA LEU A 425 32.91 -17.97 -11.05
C LEU A 425 33.47 -16.80 -11.88
N PRO A 426 32.69 -16.24 -12.84
CA PRO A 426 33.07 -15.01 -13.53
C PRO A 426 33.27 -13.84 -12.53
N PRO A 427 34.25 -12.94 -12.72
CA PRO A 427 34.53 -11.86 -11.77
C PRO A 427 33.31 -11.02 -11.38
N ALA A 428 32.45 -10.68 -12.35
CA ALA A 428 31.22 -9.93 -12.09
C ALA A 428 30.19 -10.69 -11.22
N GLU A 429 30.13 -12.02 -11.29
CA GLU A 429 29.27 -12.82 -10.39
C GLU A 429 29.85 -12.86 -8.96
N VAL A 430 31.18 -12.84 -8.82
CA VAL A 430 31.87 -12.72 -7.53
C VAL A 430 31.64 -11.35 -6.89
N ASP A 431 31.77 -10.27 -7.68
CA ASP A 431 31.50 -8.90 -7.23
C ASP A 431 30.05 -8.72 -6.78
N GLN A 432 29.08 -9.23 -7.55
CA GLN A 432 27.65 -9.23 -7.17
C GLN A 432 27.40 -9.99 -5.86
N ARG A 433 27.94 -11.21 -5.71
CA ARG A 433 27.82 -11.98 -4.46
C ARG A 433 28.48 -11.25 -3.29
N GLN A 434 29.62 -10.59 -3.47
CA GLN A 434 30.27 -9.81 -2.42
C GLN A 434 29.48 -8.54 -2.05
N GLN A 435 28.86 -7.86 -3.02
CA GLN A 435 27.97 -6.72 -2.77
C GLN A 435 26.73 -7.12 -1.97
N LEU A 436 26.11 -8.26 -2.29
CA LEU A 436 24.99 -8.83 -1.52
C LEU A 436 25.41 -9.12 -0.07
N LEU A 437 26.55 -9.79 0.14
CA LEU A 437 27.07 -10.09 1.49
C LEU A 437 27.40 -8.81 2.29
N ASN A 438 27.89 -7.76 1.63
CA ASN A 438 28.15 -6.47 2.25
C ASN A 438 26.83 -5.76 2.65
N ARG A 439 25.79 -5.80 1.79
CA ARG A 439 24.44 -5.25 2.09
C ARG A 439 23.77 -6.00 3.26
N LEU A 440 23.82 -7.32 3.27
CA LEU A 440 23.28 -8.14 4.38
C LEU A 440 23.96 -7.81 5.72
N ARG A 441 25.29 -7.60 5.72
CA ARG A 441 26.06 -7.16 6.89
C ARG A 441 25.66 -5.76 7.34
N ALA A 442 25.48 -4.82 6.42
CA ALA A 442 25.05 -3.45 6.74
C ALA A 442 23.65 -3.41 7.35
N MET A 443 22.72 -4.25 6.87
CA MET A 443 21.38 -4.41 7.43
C MET A 443 21.29 -5.29 8.69
N GLN A 444 22.41 -5.90 9.12
CA GLN A 444 22.50 -6.74 10.31
C GLN A 444 21.55 -7.95 10.29
N LEU A 445 21.46 -8.58 9.11
CA LEU A 445 20.69 -9.80 8.86
C LEU A 445 21.55 -11.05 9.00
N ASP A 446 20.96 -12.17 9.45
CA ASP A 446 21.68 -13.44 9.44
C ASP A 446 21.92 -13.93 8.00
N ARG A 447 23.20 -14.16 7.68
CA ARG A 447 23.65 -14.58 6.35
C ARG A 447 23.17 -16.00 6.01
N ALA A 448 23.22 -16.93 6.97
CA ALA A 448 22.95 -18.34 6.69
C ALA A 448 21.45 -18.54 6.43
N TRP A 449 20.60 -17.94 7.26
CA TRP A 449 19.16 -17.87 7.05
C TRP A 449 18.81 -17.20 5.71
N PHE A 450 19.35 -16.01 5.41
CA PHE A 450 18.98 -15.30 4.19
C PHE A 450 19.37 -16.08 2.92
N LEU A 451 20.56 -16.69 2.88
CA LEU A 451 20.94 -17.54 1.74
C LEU A 451 20.00 -18.75 1.61
N SER A 452 19.67 -19.42 2.73
CA SER A 452 18.71 -20.53 2.72
C SER A 452 17.30 -20.11 2.26
N LEU A 453 16.90 -18.85 2.49
CA LEU A 453 15.62 -18.29 2.02
C LEU A 453 15.58 -18.16 0.50
N VAL A 454 16.65 -17.66 -0.12
CA VAL A 454 16.75 -17.58 -1.58
C VAL A 454 16.81 -18.97 -2.20
N ASP A 455 17.60 -19.87 -1.62
CA ASP A 455 17.67 -21.29 -2.02
C ASP A 455 16.29 -21.96 -1.99
N ALA A 456 15.57 -21.82 -0.88
CA ALA A 456 14.24 -22.41 -0.70
C ALA A 456 13.13 -21.68 -1.50
N ALA A 457 13.38 -20.45 -1.96
CA ALA A 457 12.48 -19.75 -2.88
C ALA A 457 12.66 -20.27 -4.31
N LEU A 458 13.92 -20.40 -4.77
CA LEU A 458 14.25 -20.98 -6.07
C LEU A 458 13.73 -22.43 -6.18
N LEU A 459 13.94 -23.25 -5.15
CA LEU A 459 13.44 -24.64 -5.13
C LEU A 459 11.90 -24.73 -5.06
N ALA A 460 11.21 -23.70 -4.58
CA ALA A 460 9.75 -23.62 -4.63
C ALA A 460 9.22 -23.16 -5.99
N GLN A 461 10.03 -22.44 -6.78
CA GLN A 461 9.72 -22.02 -8.15
C GLN A 461 10.03 -23.13 -9.19
N TYR A 462 11.02 -23.98 -8.90
CA TYR A 462 11.49 -25.09 -9.76
C TYR A 462 11.40 -26.46 -9.06
N PRO A 463 10.19 -26.92 -8.65
CA PRO A 463 10.01 -28.14 -7.87
C PRO A 463 10.49 -29.40 -8.61
N GLU A 464 10.45 -29.42 -9.94
CA GLU A 464 10.90 -30.52 -10.79
C GLU A 464 12.43 -30.79 -10.70
N ARG A 465 13.22 -29.85 -10.16
CA ARG A 465 14.65 -30.05 -9.90
C ARG A 465 14.95 -30.97 -8.71
N ASN A 466 13.94 -31.49 -7.99
CA ASN A 466 14.11 -32.43 -6.87
C ASN A 466 15.16 -31.96 -5.82
N GLY A 467 15.13 -30.67 -5.46
CA GLY A 467 16.06 -30.09 -4.48
C GLY A 467 17.44 -29.66 -5.01
N ARG A 468 17.72 -29.79 -6.32
CA ARG A 468 19.02 -29.41 -6.90
C ARG A 468 19.15 -27.89 -7.12
N LEU A 469 19.91 -27.26 -6.23
CA LEU A 469 20.39 -25.87 -6.37
C LEU A 469 21.29 -25.68 -7.61
N PRO A 470 21.55 -24.43 -8.05
CA PRO A 470 22.43 -24.15 -9.18
C PRO A 470 23.89 -24.46 -8.85
N SER A 471 24.60 -25.14 -9.75
CA SER A 471 26.05 -25.30 -9.69
C SER A 471 26.81 -24.09 -10.26
N ASP A 472 28.13 -24.05 -10.05
CA ASP A 472 29.01 -23.07 -10.69
C ASP A 472 29.36 -23.44 -12.17
N SER A 473 28.67 -24.42 -12.76
CA SER A 473 28.82 -24.78 -14.18
C SER A 473 28.29 -23.69 -15.13
N LEU A 474 28.75 -23.68 -16.38
CA LEU A 474 28.21 -22.76 -17.40
C LEU A 474 26.75 -23.07 -17.77
N GLU A 475 26.28 -24.30 -17.55
CA GLU A 475 24.92 -24.75 -17.86
C GLU A 475 23.88 -24.21 -16.87
N ASP A 476 24.20 -24.15 -15.58
CA ASP A 476 23.35 -23.54 -14.54
C ASP A 476 23.45 -21.99 -14.49
N ALA A 477 24.21 -21.35 -15.39
CA ALA A 477 24.38 -19.89 -15.40
C ALA A 477 23.05 -19.09 -15.50
N PRO A 478 22.01 -19.50 -16.26
CA PRO A 478 20.71 -18.85 -16.22
C PRO A 478 20.04 -18.94 -14.84
N LEU A 479 20.21 -20.06 -14.13
CA LEU A 479 19.61 -20.26 -12.81
C LEU A 479 20.36 -19.51 -11.70
N ARG A 480 21.67 -19.25 -11.86
CA ARG A 480 22.38 -18.31 -10.98
C ARG A 480 21.90 -16.86 -11.16
N ARG A 481 21.44 -16.47 -12.35
CA ARG A 481 20.78 -15.15 -12.56
C ARG A 481 19.44 -15.10 -11.83
N VAL A 482 18.57 -16.10 -12.01
CA VAL A 482 17.28 -16.16 -11.29
C VAL A 482 17.50 -16.21 -9.76
N TRP A 483 18.54 -16.91 -9.28
CA TRP A 483 18.91 -16.88 -7.86
C TRP A 483 19.34 -15.46 -7.41
N ASN A 484 20.14 -14.73 -8.19
CA ASN A 484 20.52 -13.34 -7.89
C ASN A 484 19.31 -12.40 -7.90
N GLU A 485 18.41 -12.55 -8.88
CA GLU A 485 17.17 -11.76 -9.00
C GLU A 485 16.25 -12.01 -7.79
N LEU A 486 16.02 -13.27 -7.41
CA LEU A 486 15.31 -13.64 -6.18
C LEU A 486 16.00 -13.10 -4.92
N ALA A 487 17.34 -13.07 -4.89
CA ALA A 487 18.08 -12.52 -3.76
C ALA A 487 17.80 -11.01 -3.60
N GLU A 488 17.79 -10.22 -4.68
CA GLU A 488 17.40 -8.82 -4.62
C GLU A 488 15.91 -8.63 -4.28
N GLU A 489 15.03 -9.50 -4.80
CA GLU A 489 13.58 -9.48 -4.49
C GLU A 489 13.27 -9.74 -3.00
N TRP A 490 14.02 -10.64 -2.35
CA TRP A 490 13.91 -10.88 -0.90
C TRP A 490 14.63 -9.78 -0.10
N LEU A 491 15.74 -9.24 -0.60
CA LEU A 491 16.46 -8.13 0.03
C LEU A 491 15.54 -6.92 0.18
N ALA A 492 14.88 -6.51 -0.91
CA ALA A 492 13.99 -5.35 -0.95
C ALA A 492 12.73 -5.53 -0.08
N ARG A 493 12.26 -6.76 0.17
CA ARG A 493 11.18 -7.04 1.13
C ARG A 493 11.65 -6.97 2.58
N VAL A 494 12.81 -7.57 2.88
CA VAL A 494 13.37 -7.59 4.24
C VAL A 494 13.84 -6.19 4.66
N GLU A 495 14.29 -5.36 3.72
CA GLU A 495 14.69 -3.96 3.96
C GLU A 495 13.54 -3.06 4.44
N GLN A 496 12.28 -3.37 4.08
CA GLN A 496 11.10 -2.64 4.55
C GLN A 496 10.79 -2.90 6.04
N LEU A 497 11.36 -3.95 6.64
CA LEU A 497 11.10 -4.31 8.03
C LEU A 497 11.88 -3.39 9.01
N PRO A 498 11.30 -3.00 10.16
CA PRO A 498 12.02 -2.29 11.21
C PRO A 498 13.31 -3.01 11.66
N LEU A 499 14.36 -2.24 11.96
CA LEU A 499 15.68 -2.75 12.34
C LEU A 499 15.65 -3.75 13.54
N PRO A 500 14.82 -3.57 14.59
CA PRO A 500 14.72 -4.56 15.69
C PRO A 500 14.23 -5.94 15.22
N VAL A 501 13.33 -5.97 14.23
CA VAL A 501 12.79 -7.21 13.66
C VAL A 501 13.77 -7.85 12.68
N ARG A 502 14.44 -7.05 11.83
CA ARG A 502 15.51 -7.55 10.94
C ARG A 502 16.58 -8.32 11.70
N ARG A 503 17.06 -7.78 12.83
CA ARG A 503 18.09 -8.39 13.68
C ARG A 503 17.73 -9.76 14.26
N ARG A 504 16.45 -10.15 14.27
CA ARG A 504 15.96 -11.45 14.78
C ARG A 504 15.60 -12.44 13.68
N LEU A 505 15.66 -12.06 12.40
CA LEU A 505 15.44 -12.98 11.29
C LEU A 505 16.56 -14.03 11.24
N GLY A 506 16.17 -15.31 11.33
CA GLY A 506 17.09 -16.43 11.51
C GLY A 506 17.21 -16.90 12.97
N SER A 507 16.70 -16.13 13.94
CA SER A 507 16.72 -16.45 15.37
C SER A 507 15.34 -16.49 16.04
N PHE A 508 14.23 -16.32 15.32
CA PHE A 508 12.89 -16.48 15.88
C PHE A 508 12.61 -17.97 16.14
N SER A 509 12.09 -18.27 17.32
CA SER A 509 11.75 -19.61 17.77
C SER A 509 10.23 -19.82 17.88
N ALA A 510 9.80 -21.09 17.86
CA ALA A 510 8.42 -21.43 18.20
C ALA A 510 8.04 -20.96 19.62
N THR A 511 9.00 -20.97 20.55
CA THR A 511 8.82 -20.49 21.92
C THR A 511 8.58 -18.98 22.02
N ASP A 512 9.15 -18.14 21.15
CA ASP A 512 8.81 -16.71 21.11
C ASP A 512 7.32 -16.53 20.78
N TRP A 513 6.85 -17.26 19.76
CA TRP A 513 5.46 -17.22 19.32
C TRP A 513 4.51 -17.78 20.38
N GLU A 514 4.83 -18.92 21.00
CA GLU A 514 4.01 -19.53 22.07
C GLU A 514 3.90 -18.63 23.30
N GLN A 515 4.97 -17.91 23.66
CA GLN A 515 4.95 -16.90 24.72
C GLN A 515 4.08 -15.69 24.34
N ARG A 516 4.22 -15.14 23.12
CA ARG A 516 3.38 -14.02 22.64
C ARG A 516 1.90 -14.41 22.54
N GLN A 517 1.62 -15.61 22.03
CA GLN A 517 0.27 -16.19 21.91
C GLN A 517 -0.36 -16.40 23.30
N SER A 518 0.35 -17.01 24.26
CA SER A 518 -0.19 -17.26 25.61
C SER A 518 -0.39 -15.97 26.41
N ALA A 519 0.47 -14.97 26.24
CA ALA A 519 0.29 -13.63 26.81
C ALA A 519 -0.97 -12.92 26.30
N LEU A 520 -1.32 -13.07 25.01
CA LEU A 520 -2.54 -12.48 24.44
C LEU A 520 -3.80 -13.29 24.75
N VAL A 521 -3.70 -14.62 24.76
CA VAL A 521 -4.83 -15.50 25.15
C VAL A 521 -5.21 -15.30 26.61
N SER A 522 -4.24 -15.09 27.52
CA SER A 522 -4.52 -14.75 28.92
C SER A 522 -5.09 -13.33 29.11
N GLN A 523 -4.92 -12.43 28.13
CA GLN A 523 -5.64 -11.14 28.04
C GLN A 523 -7.04 -11.28 27.41
N GLY A 524 -7.50 -12.50 27.13
CA GLY A 524 -8.85 -12.80 26.64
C GLY A 524 -9.00 -12.81 25.11
N LEU A 525 -7.91 -12.73 24.34
CA LEU A 525 -7.93 -12.80 22.88
C LEU A 525 -8.08 -14.25 22.40
N SER A 526 -9.00 -14.53 21.46
CA SER A 526 -9.24 -15.90 20.98
C SER A 526 -8.24 -16.33 19.89
N GLN A 527 -7.82 -17.60 19.90
CA GLN A 527 -6.84 -18.09 18.90
C GLN A 527 -7.25 -17.89 17.43
N PRO A 528 -8.52 -17.97 17.00
CA PRO A 528 -8.90 -17.66 15.63
C PRO A 528 -8.63 -16.20 15.26
N VAL A 529 -8.97 -15.25 16.14
CA VAL A 529 -8.70 -13.81 15.96
C VAL A 529 -7.21 -13.52 15.86
N LEU A 530 -6.39 -14.22 16.66
CA LEU A 530 -4.93 -14.12 16.58
C LEU A 530 -4.39 -14.53 15.21
N ARG A 531 -4.96 -15.58 14.60
CA ARG A 531 -4.57 -16.06 13.27
C ARG A 531 -5.04 -15.12 12.17
N GLU A 532 -6.26 -14.59 12.25
CA GLU A 532 -6.78 -13.63 11.25
C GLU A 532 -5.91 -12.36 11.23
N LEU A 533 -5.60 -11.79 12.41
CA LEU A 533 -4.66 -10.68 12.58
C LEU A 533 -3.33 -10.92 11.88
N VAL A 534 -2.62 -11.99 12.24
CA VAL A 534 -1.29 -12.29 11.69
C VAL A 534 -1.37 -12.60 10.19
N SER A 535 -2.43 -13.28 9.73
CA SER A 535 -2.57 -13.68 8.32
C SER A 535 -2.64 -12.50 7.35
N ALA A 536 -3.27 -11.40 7.75
CA ALA A 536 -3.36 -10.19 6.93
C ALA A 536 -1.97 -9.59 6.63
N ASN A 537 -1.09 -9.52 7.63
CA ASN A 537 0.27 -8.98 7.44
C ASN A 537 1.22 -10.01 6.80
N VAL A 538 1.05 -11.30 7.10
CA VAL A 538 1.79 -12.38 6.45
C VAL A 538 1.55 -12.38 4.94
N GLN A 539 0.32 -12.12 4.47
CA GLN A 539 0.00 -12.07 3.04
C GLN A 539 0.78 -10.98 2.29
N ASN A 540 1.13 -9.86 2.95
CA ASN A 540 1.92 -8.77 2.37
C ASN A 540 3.40 -9.17 2.21
N LEU A 541 3.96 -9.92 3.17
CA LEU A 541 5.38 -10.30 3.20
C LEU A 541 5.66 -11.65 2.53
N LEU A 542 4.66 -12.53 2.42
CA LEU A 542 4.71 -13.85 1.77
C LEU A 542 3.56 -14.03 0.77
N PRO A 543 3.48 -13.19 -0.30
CA PRO A 543 2.41 -13.31 -1.30
C PRO A 543 2.42 -14.68 -2.00
N GLY A 544 1.23 -15.14 -2.41
CA GLY A 544 1.06 -16.41 -3.13
C GLY A 544 1.13 -17.68 -2.28
N ARG A 545 1.34 -17.59 -0.96
CA ARG A 545 1.27 -18.75 -0.05
C ARG A 545 0.00 -18.70 0.81
N ALA A 546 -0.55 -19.87 1.12
CA ALA A 546 -1.80 -19.98 1.88
C ALA A 546 -1.58 -19.57 3.36
N SER A 547 -1.88 -18.31 3.68
CA SER A 547 -1.57 -17.71 5.00
C SER A 547 -2.30 -18.31 6.22
N GLN A 548 -3.13 -19.35 6.02
CA GLN A 548 -3.84 -20.06 7.10
C GLN A 548 -2.97 -21.15 7.77
N THR A 549 -1.89 -21.61 7.13
CA THR A 549 -0.96 -22.59 7.70
C THR A 549 0.42 -21.97 7.94
N MET A 550 1.07 -22.35 9.04
CA MET A 550 2.41 -21.87 9.36
C MET A 550 3.41 -22.46 8.34
N PRO A 551 4.19 -21.65 7.62
CA PRO A 551 5.06 -22.13 6.56
C PRO A 551 6.26 -22.94 7.12
N PRO A 552 6.92 -23.76 6.28
CA PRO A 552 8.18 -24.40 6.63
C PRO A 552 9.29 -23.36 6.83
N GLU A 553 10.37 -23.76 7.51
CA GLU A 553 11.63 -23.01 7.44
C GLU A 553 12.13 -22.97 5.99
N PRO A 554 12.84 -21.89 5.58
CA PRO A 554 13.22 -20.71 6.37
C PRO A 554 12.16 -19.58 6.37
N PHE A 555 11.05 -19.75 5.65
CA PHE A 555 9.98 -18.74 5.50
C PHE A 555 9.24 -18.47 6.80
N ARG A 556 9.26 -19.41 7.74
CA ARG A 556 8.67 -19.24 9.08
C ARG A 556 9.26 -18.07 9.86
N GLN A 557 10.52 -17.72 9.64
CA GLN A 557 11.14 -16.52 10.21
C GLN A 557 10.43 -15.23 9.75
N ILE A 558 9.99 -15.17 8.49
CA ILE A 558 9.21 -14.04 7.95
C ILE A 558 7.79 -14.06 8.52
N TRP A 559 7.20 -15.24 8.72
CA TRP A 559 5.91 -15.39 9.41
C TRP A 559 5.98 -14.86 10.86
N TYR A 560 7.03 -15.19 11.61
CA TYR A 560 7.25 -14.68 12.96
C TYR A 560 7.52 -13.17 12.98
N ALA A 561 8.28 -12.63 12.02
CA ALA A 561 8.48 -11.19 11.87
C ALA A 561 7.17 -10.43 11.57
N ALA A 562 6.34 -10.98 10.65
CA ALA A 562 5.02 -10.43 10.33
C ALA A 562 4.10 -10.45 11.55
N ALA A 563 4.17 -11.52 12.35
CA ALA A 563 3.41 -11.69 13.57
C ALA A 563 3.84 -10.69 14.65
N GLU A 564 5.15 -10.56 14.93
CA GLU A 564 5.68 -9.62 15.93
C GLU A 564 5.24 -8.17 15.61
N LEU A 565 5.37 -7.73 14.35
CA LEU A 565 4.95 -6.39 13.89
C LEU A 565 3.45 -6.15 14.08
N THR A 566 2.62 -7.16 13.79
CA THR A 566 1.15 -7.07 13.98
C THR A 566 0.78 -6.94 15.45
N LEU A 567 1.55 -7.60 16.33
CA LEU A 567 1.24 -7.72 17.75
C LEU A 567 1.98 -6.70 18.62
N GLU A 568 2.96 -5.98 18.10
CA GLU A 568 3.63 -4.85 18.76
C GLU A 568 2.66 -3.68 19.00
N ASN A 569 1.83 -3.36 18.00
CA ASN A 569 0.86 -2.25 18.05
C ASN A 569 -0.55 -2.65 18.48
N LEU A 570 -0.79 -3.95 18.76
CA LEU A 570 -2.10 -4.45 19.17
C LEU A 570 -2.46 -3.96 20.58
N ARG A 571 -3.55 -3.19 20.69
CA ARG A 571 -4.13 -2.76 21.97
C ARG A 571 -5.44 -3.49 22.24
N ILE A 572 -5.57 -4.07 23.44
CA ILE A 572 -6.79 -4.73 23.92
C ILE A 572 -7.44 -3.87 24.99
N GLU A 573 -8.73 -3.55 24.83
CA GLU A 573 -9.45 -2.62 25.71
C GLU A 573 -10.88 -3.16 26.00
N PRO A 574 -11.12 -3.73 27.19
CA PRO A 574 -12.43 -4.30 27.53
C PRO A 574 -13.47 -3.19 27.75
N ILE A 575 -14.69 -3.40 27.23
CA ILE A 575 -15.84 -2.51 27.41
C ILE A 575 -16.98 -3.31 28.03
N GLU A 576 -17.65 -2.76 29.05
CA GLU A 576 -18.82 -3.39 29.66
C GLU A 576 -20.11 -2.71 29.17
N ALA A 577 -20.88 -3.44 28.35
CA ALA A 577 -22.05 -2.87 27.68
C ALA A 577 -23.25 -2.77 28.63
N SER A 578 -23.76 -1.54 28.81
CA SER A 578 -24.93 -1.27 29.65
C SER A 578 -26.22 -1.80 29.01
N SER A 579 -27.10 -2.39 29.82
CA SER A 579 -28.42 -2.84 29.38
C SER A 579 -29.34 -1.64 29.12
N GLY A 580 -29.99 -1.61 27.95
CA GLY A 580 -30.96 -0.58 27.53
C GLY A 580 -30.40 0.82 27.24
N ALA A 581 -29.23 1.19 27.77
CA ALA A 581 -28.61 2.51 27.57
C ALA A 581 -27.48 2.46 26.53
N THR A 582 -27.51 3.37 25.55
CA THR A 582 -26.42 3.52 24.58
C THR A 582 -25.23 4.24 25.21
N GLN A 583 -24.13 3.53 25.39
CA GLN A 583 -22.83 4.08 25.74
C GLN A 583 -22.09 4.54 24.47
N VAL A 584 -21.25 5.57 24.58
CA VAL A 584 -20.34 5.98 23.50
C VAL A 584 -18.91 5.99 24.02
N VAL A 585 -18.01 5.29 23.31
CA VAL A 585 -16.58 5.21 23.58
C VAL A 585 -15.83 5.78 22.38
N ALA A 586 -14.87 6.67 22.62
CA ALA A 586 -13.99 7.21 21.59
C ALA A 586 -12.58 6.63 21.77
N ALA A 587 -11.96 6.19 20.68
CA ALA A 587 -10.64 5.56 20.70
C ALA A 587 -9.86 5.86 19.41
N GLU A 588 -8.57 5.60 19.42
CA GLU A 588 -7.67 5.78 18.28
C GLU A 588 -7.15 4.40 17.81
N VAL A 589 -7.20 4.13 16.51
CA VAL A 589 -6.54 2.96 15.91
C VAL A 589 -5.23 3.44 15.26
N PRO A 590 -4.05 2.90 15.64
CA PRO A 590 -2.77 3.34 15.10
C PRO A 590 -2.65 3.10 13.60
N ALA A 591 -1.72 3.78 12.93
CA ALA A 591 -1.38 3.53 11.53
C ALA A 591 -0.94 2.08 11.31
N ASN A 592 -1.39 1.45 10.22
CA ASN A 592 -1.05 0.06 9.86
C ASN A 592 -1.17 -0.95 11.03
N GLY A 593 -2.18 -0.77 11.88
CA GLY A 593 -2.31 -1.49 13.16
C GLY A 593 -3.74 -1.80 13.56
N ALA A 594 -3.91 -2.45 14.71
CA ALA A 594 -5.19 -2.98 15.14
C ALA A 594 -5.52 -2.70 16.62
N ARG A 595 -6.80 -2.55 16.92
CA ARG A 595 -7.34 -2.42 18.28
C ARG A 595 -8.49 -3.41 18.48
N LEU A 596 -8.44 -4.15 19.58
CA LEU A 596 -9.42 -5.18 19.92
C LEU A 596 -10.23 -4.72 21.14
N PHE A 597 -11.55 -4.82 21.04
CA PHE A 597 -12.48 -4.47 22.13
C PHE A 597 -13.26 -5.72 22.55
N PRO A 598 -12.88 -6.38 23.66
CA PRO A 598 -13.70 -7.39 24.32
C PRO A 598 -14.93 -6.74 24.98
N ILE A 599 -16.07 -6.78 24.30
CA ILE A 599 -17.34 -6.24 24.76
C ILE A 599 -18.03 -7.29 25.66
N ARG A 600 -18.06 -7.03 26.97
CA ARG A 600 -18.80 -7.84 27.95
C ARG A 600 -20.29 -7.49 27.87
N LEU A 601 -21.10 -8.49 27.54
CA LEU A 601 -22.56 -8.43 27.56
C LEU A 601 -23.12 -9.09 28.84
N PRO A 602 -24.23 -8.57 29.40
CA PRO A 602 -25.04 -9.30 30.37
C PRO A 602 -25.64 -10.57 29.75
N SER A 603 -25.86 -11.61 30.57
CA SER A 603 -26.35 -12.91 30.11
C SER A 603 -27.62 -12.81 29.27
N GLY A 604 -27.62 -13.47 28.10
CA GLY A 604 -28.76 -13.54 27.20
C GLY A 604 -29.13 -12.25 26.47
N HIS A 605 -28.37 -11.16 26.64
CA HIS A 605 -28.62 -9.92 25.90
C HIS A 605 -28.05 -9.98 24.47
N GLY A 606 -28.68 -9.24 23.56
CA GLY A 606 -28.13 -8.90 22.25
C GLY A 606 -27.20 -7.68 22.32
N LEU A 607 -26.55 -7.36 21.21
CA LEU A 607 -25.65 -6.21 21.09
C LEU A 607 -26.01 -5.38 19.86
N ALA A 608 -26.46 -4.14 20.09
CA ALA A 608 -26.47 -3.11 19.07
C ALA A 608 -25.13 -2.35 19.12
N LEU A 609 -24.38 -2.39 18.02
CA LEU A 609 -23.06 -1.76 17.87
C LEU A 609 -23.04 -0.89 16.61
N GLY A 610 -22.78 0.40 16.77
CA GLY A 610 -22.40 1.30 15.68
C GLY A 610 -20.93 1.66 15.77
N VAL A 611 -20.21 1.57 14.65
CA VAL A 611 -18.82 2.04 14.54
C VAL A 611 -18.76 3.17 13.52
N ASN A 612 -18.19 4.31 13.90
CA ASN A 612 -17.97 5.47 13.04
C ASN A 612 -16.50 5.89 13.08
N GLY A 613 -15.91 6.27 11.94
CA GLY A 613 -14.49 6.62 11.85
C GLY A 613 -14.01 6.77 10.41
N SER A 614 -12.69 6.66 10.19
CA SER A 614 -12.09 6.69 8.86
C SER A 614 -12.54 5.51 7.99
N PRO A 615 -12.81 5.71 6.67
CA PRO A 615 -13.16 4.63 5.74
C PRO A 615 -12.00 3.66 5.47
N LEU A 616 -10.78 3.95 5.95
CA LEU A 616 -9.62 3.04 5.91
C LEU A 616 -9.58 2.05 7.10
N ILE A 617 -10.55 2.14 8.02
CA ILE A 617 -10.70 1.17 9.12
C ILE A 617 -11.75 0.13 8.72
N GLN A 618 -11.37 -1.14 8.86
CA GLN A 618 -12.26 -2.27 8.66
C GLN A 618 -12.59 -2.93 10.00
N MET A 619 -13.79 -3.51 10.11
CA MET A 619 -14.31 -4.17 11.31
C MET A 619 -14.65 -5.64 11.06
N SER A 620 -14.23 -6.51 11.97
CA SER A 620 -14.68 -7.91 12.12
C SER A 620 -15.27 -8.10 13.53
N ILE A 621 -16.27 -8.97 13.70
CA ILE A 621 -16.80 -9.31 15.03
C ILE A 621 -16.79 -10.83 15.22
N PHE A 622 -16.35 -11.28 16.38
CA PHE A 622 -16.25 -12.69 16.75
C PHE A 622 -16.92 -12.97 18.09
N SER A 623 -17.33 -14.22 18.30
CA SER A 623 -17.79 -14.70 19.60
C SER A 623 -16.64 -14.83 20.61
N SER A 624 -16.96 -15.13 21.87
CA SER A 624 -15.95 -15.41 22.90
C SER A 624 -15.06 -16.63 22.59
N THR A 625 -15.45 -17.51 21.67
CA THR A 625 -14.65 -18.65 21.21
C THR A 625 -13.86 -18.36 19.94
N GLY A 626 -14.02 -17.17 19.35
CA GLY A 626 -13.38 -16.76 18.10
C GLY A 626 -14.11 -17.23 16.84
N THR A 627 -15.35 -17.71 16.93
CA THR A 627 -16.16 -17.93 15.71
C THR A 627 -16.59 -16.58 15.15
N LEU A 628 -16.33 -16.35 13.86
CA LEU A 628 -16.75 -15.15 13.14
C LEU A 628 -18.28 -14.99 13.24
N LEU A 629 -18.73 -13.80 13.66
CA LEU A 629 -20.13 -13.39 13.73
C LEU A 629 -20.46 -12.37 12.63
N GLU A 630 -19.52 -11.46 12.34
CA GLU A 630 -19.59 -10.50 11.23
C GLU A 630 -18.25 -10.48 10.48
N PRO A 631 -18.25 -10.61 9.14
CA PRO A 631 -17.03 -10.62 8.34
C PRO A 631 -16.34 -9.25 8.29
N LYS A 632 -15.01 -9.29 8.07
CA LYS A 632 -14.17 -8.10 7.83
C LYS A 632 -14.78 -7.26 6.72
N GLY A 633 -15.07 -5.99 7.02
CA GLY A 633 -15.68 -5.07 6.06
C GLY A 633 -15.76 -3.64 6.58
N PRO A 634 -16.44 -2.73 5.85
CA PRO A 634 -16.52 -1.32 6.22
C PRO A 634 -17.27 -1.11 7.54
N LEU A 635 -16.97 0.03 8.18
CA LEU A 635 -17.64 0.49 9.38
C LEU A 635 -19.15 0.64 9.14
N ARG A 636 -19.96 0.00 9.99
CA ARG A 636 -21.41 -0.08 9.86
C ARG A 636 -22.08 -0.20 11.24
N VAL A 637 -23.42 -0.11 11.26
CA VAL A 637 -24.22 -0.51 12.42
C VAL A 637 -24.58 -2.00 12.28
N VAL A 638 -24.37 -2.76 13.34
CA VAL A 638 -24.69 -4.19 13.47
C VAL A 638 -25.60 -4.38 14.68
N THR A 639 -26.60 -5.26 14.56
CA THR A 639 -27.39 -5.74 15.70
C THR A 639 -27.28 -7.25 15.79
N LEU A 640 -26.56 -7.73 16.80
CA LEU A 640 -26.42 -9.16 17.10
C LEU A 640 -27.54 -9.60 18.06
N GLY A 641 -28.19 -10.72 17.75
CA GLY A 641 -29.17 -11.36 18.64
C GLY A 641 -28.55 -11.87 19.96
N ALA A 642 -29.40 -12.38 20.85
CA ALA A 642 -29.04 -12.84 22.19
C ALA A 642 -27.79 -13.75 22.22
N GLN A 643 -26.69 -13.25 22.81
CA GLN A 643 -25.42 -13.97 22.83
C GLN A 643 -25.37 -15.02 23.93
N LYS A 644 -24.97 -16.24 23.57
CA LYS A 644 -24.83 -17.39 24.49
C LYS A 644 -23.53 -17.36 25.30
N SER A 645 -22.55 -16.54 24.89
CA SER A 645 -21.27 -16.41 25.57
C SER A 645 -20.70 -15.00 25.41
N SER A 646 -19.84 -14.61 26.35
CA SER A 646 -19.36 -13.24 26.57
C SER A 646 -17.88 -13.32 27.03
N PRO A 647 -16.98 -12.40 26.63
CA PRO A 647 -17.21 -11.21 25.81
C PRO A 647 -17.30 -11.51 24.31
N VAL A 648 -17.99 -10.63 23.58
CA VAL A 648 -17.91 -10.53 22.11
C VAL A 648 -16.62 -9.77 21.76
N GLN A 649 -15.89 -10.21 20.75
CA GLN A 649 -14.61 -9.63 20.34
C GLN A 649 -14.80 -8.77 19.09
N LEU A 650 -14.81 -7.44 19.24
CA LEU A 650 -14.77 -6.51 18.12
C LEU A 650 -13.32 -6.22 17.75
N LEU A 651 -12.92 -6.57 16.52
CA LEU A 651 -11.61 -6.25 15.96
C LEU A 651 -11.72 -5.10 14.96
N LEU A 652 -10.88 -4.08 15.12
CA LEU A 652 -10.74 -2.98 14.17
C LEU A 652 -9.29 -2.92 13.65
N SER A 653 -9.12 -3.04 12.33
CA SER A 653 -7.82 -2.88 11.64
C SER A 653 -7.82 -1.60 10.82
N ASN A 654 -6.81 -0.75 11.01
CA ASN A 654 -6.59 0.45 10.21
C ASN A 654 -5.54 0.14 9.13
N ASP A 655 -6.02 0.02 7.88
CA ASP A 655 -5.16 -0.24 6.71
C ASP A 655 -4.56 1.08 6.14
N GLY A 656 -4.64 2.18 6.91
CA GLY A 656 -4.14 3.51 6.55
C GLY A 656 -2.84 3.90 7.24
N VAL A 657 -2.02 4.68 6.51
CA VAL A 657 -0.68 5.16 6.92
C VAL A 657 -0.67 6.24 8.02
N ALA A 658 -1.80 6.53 8.64
CA ALA A 658 -1.95 7.52 9.72
C ALA A 658 -2.89 6.98 10.81
N PRO A 659 -2.68 7.34 12.10
CA PRO A 659 -3.62 6.99 13.16
C PRO A 659 -4.99 7.62 12.91
N ALA A 660 -6.06 6.90 13.24
CA ALA A 660 -7.42 7.28 12.92
C ALA A 660 -8.35 7.14 14.14
N MET A 661 -9.07 8.22 14.43
CA MET A 661 -10.03 8.27 15.55
C MET A 661 -11.35 7.61 15.17
N ILE A 662 -11.92 6.84 16.11
CA ILE A 662 -13.20 6.15 16.00
C ILE A 662 -14.14 6.57 17.14
N ARG A 663 -15.45 6.39 16.90
CA ARG A 663 -16.50 6.40 17.92
C ARG A 663 -17.30 5.10 17.82
N LEU A 664 -17.34 4.38 18.95
CA LEU A 664 -18.15 3.20 19.17
C LEU A 664 -19.41 3.61 19.93
N SER A 665 -20.59 3.32 19.40
CA SER A 665 -21.86 3.42 20.12
C SER A 665 -22.38 2.02 20.39
N LEU A 666 -22.47 1.61 21.66
CA LEU A 666 -22.82 0.25 22.06
C LEU A 666 -23.97 0.24 23.07
N ARG A 667 -24.91 -0.70 22.90
CA ARG A 667 -26.06 -0.93 23.79
C ARG A 667 -26.31 -2.43 23.90
N ALA A 668 -26.46 -2.94 25.13
CA ALA A 668 -26.91 -4.32 25.32
C ALA A 668 -28.44 -4.36 25.33
N ASP A 669 -29.03 -5.04 24.36
CA ASP A 669 -30.48 -5.17 24.24
C ASP A 669 -30.98 -6.39 25.02
N PRO A 670 -32.00 -6.27 25.90
CA PRO A 670 -32.48 -7.41 26.67
C PRO A 670 -33.07 -8.49 25.75
N PRO A 671 -33.04 -9.78 26.17
CA PRO A 671 -33.70 -10.84 25.42
C PRO A 671 -35.17 -10.50 25.18
N ALA A 672 -35.65 -10.72 23.96
CA ALA A 672 -37.05 -10.48 23.61
C ALA A 672 -37.96 -11.25 24.56
N ALA A 673 -38.85 -10.55 25.25
CA ALA A 673 -39.82 -11.18 26.13
C ALA A 673 -40.67 -12.15 25.32
N THR A 674 -40.73 -13.42 25.75
CA THR A 674 -41.59 -14.42 25.12
C THR A 674 -43.02 -13.86 25.05
N PRO A 675 -43.64 -13.77 23.86
CA PRO A 675 -45.01 -13.31 23.77
C PRO A 675 -45.89 -14.21 24.63
N ALA A 676 -46.70 -13.61 25.50
CA ALA A 676 -47.66 -14.36 26.30
C ALA A 676 -48.55 -15.19 25.35
N PRO A 677 -48.87 -16.45 25.70
CA PRO A 677 -49.73 -17.27 24.86
C PRO A 677 -51.04 -16.53 24.59
N ALA A 678 -51.41 -16.40 23.31
CA ALA A 678 -52.60 -15.68 22.92
C ALA A 678 -53.84 -16.32 23.60
N PRO A 679 -54.81 -15.52 24.07
CA PRO A 679 -56.02 -16.07 24.66
C PRO A 679 -56.75 -16.93 23.63
N GLU A 680 -57.16 -18.13 24.03
CA GLU A 680 -57.85 -19.07 23.15
C GLU A 680 -59.14 -18.42 22.58
N PRO A 681 -59.44 -18.58 21.28
CA PRO A 681 -60.68 -18.09 20.71
C PRO A 681 -61.88 -18.82 21.33
N PRO A 682 -63.02 -18.15 21.54
CA PRO A 682 -64.17 -18.73 22.23
C PRO A 682 -64.73 -19.94 21.46
N VAL A 683 -64.85 -21.08 22.15
CA VAL A 683 -65.38 -22.33 21.59
C VAL A 683 -66.82 -22.13 21.14
N VAL A 684 -67.07 -22.29 19.84
CA VAL A 684 -68.43 -22.33 19.28
C VAL A 684 -68.98 -23.76 19.43
N PRO A 685 -70.03 -23.99 20.22
CA PRO A 685 -70.59 -25.33 20.40
C PRO A 685 -71.39 -25.74 19.16
N GLY A 686 -70.89 -26.68 18.36
CA GLY A 686 -71.63 -27.17 17.19
C GLY A 686 -70.91 -28.04 16.16
N GLN A 687 -69.63 -28.39 16.34
CA GLN A 687 -68.91 -29.28 15.41
C GLN A 687 -68.47 -30.57 16.11
N THR A 688 -68.87 -31.71 15.52
CA THR A 688 -68.50 -33.06 15.97
C THR A 688 -67.04 -33.37 15.60
N PRO A 689 -66.27 -34.05 16.47
CA PRO A 689 -64.89 -34.41 16.16
C PRO A 689 -64.82 -35.54 15.13
N GLU A 690 -64.09 -35.33 14.04
CA GLU A 690 -63.62 -36.44 13.20
C GLU A 690 -62.41 -37.13 13.86
N THR A 691 -62.44 -38.46 13.88
CA THR A 691 -61.41 -39.27 14.55
C THR A 691 -60.16 -39.40 13.68
N PRO A 692 -58.95 -39.06 14.18
CA PRO A 692 -57.71 -39.30 13.44
C PRO A 692 -57.43 -40.81 13.31
N PRO A 693 -56.87 -41.28 12.16
CA PRO A 693 -56.61 -42.70 11.94
C PRO A 693 -55.48 -43.24 12.84
N ALA A 694 -55.62 -44.49 13.27
CA ALA A 694 -54.69 -45.16 14.18
C ALA A 694 -53.36 -45.59 13.50
N PRO A 695 -52.25 -45.68 14.25
CA PRO A 695 -50.96 -46.13 13.71
C PRO A 695 -50.93 -47.64 13.42
N ALA A 696 -50.29 -48.01 12.31
CA ALA A 696 -50.05 -49.41 11.96
C ALA A 696 -48.85 -50.02 12.74
N PRO A 697 -48.86 -51.33 13.07
CA PRO A 697 -47.87 -51.94 13.96
C PRO A 697 -46.57 -52.36 13.25
N ALA A 698 -45.51 -52.54 14.04
CA ALA A 698 -44.23 -53.08 13.60
C ALA A 698 -44.11 -54.60 13.88
N THR A 699 -43.43 -55.32 12.99
CA THR A 699 -43.00 -56.73 13.14
C THR A 699 -41.65 -56.97 12.42
N PRO A 700 -40.89 -58.04 12.76
CA PRO A 700 -39.43 -57.94 12.74
C PRO A 700 -38.67 -58.99 11.89
N GLY A 701 -37.37 -58.75 11.70
CA GLY A 701 -36.34 -59.80 11.85
C GLY A 701 -35.80 -60.50 10.60
N ALA A 702 -34.62 -60.06 10.15
CA ALA A 702 -33.57 -60.86 9.49
C ALA A 702 -32.28 -59.98 9.43
N GLY A 703 -31.05 -60.49 9.43
CA GLY A 703 -30.59 -61.88 9.41
C GLY A 703 -29.36 -62.02 8.51
N GLN A 704 -28.15 -61.89 9.07
CA GLN A 704 -26.89 -62.12 8.33
C GLN A 704 -26.77 -63.59 7.86
N PRO A 705 -26.06 -63.86 6.76
CA PRO A 705 -24.63 -64.18 6.89
C PRO A 705 -23.74 -63.53 5.80
N ALA A 706 -22.42 -63.76 5.90
CA ALA A 706 -21.39 -63.19 5.02
C ALA A 706 -20.75 -64.24 4.08
N GLY A 707 -20.13 -63.75 3.00
CA GLY A 707 -19.30 -64.50 2.04
C GLY A 707 -19.22 -63.78 0.69
N GLY A 708 -18.14 -63.86 -0.10
CA GLY A 708 -16.84 -64.48 0.20
C GLY A 708 -15.97 -64.70 -1.05
N ALA A 709 -14.94 -63.86 -1.23
CA ALA A 709 -13.71 -64.05 -2.03
C ALA A 709 -13.73 -64.06 -3.59
N THR A 710 -12.70 -63.41 -4.15
CA THR A 710 -11.89 -63.76 -5.36
C THR A 710 -12.55 -63.79 -6.79
N VAL A 711 -12.16 -62.96 -7.78
CA VAL A 711 -10.89 -62.88 -8.60
C VAL A 711 -10.92 -63.80 -9.86
N PRO A 712 -10.40 -63.45 -11.07
CA PRO A 712 -10.02 -62.15 -11.70
C PRO A 712 -10.35 -62.02 -13.24
N SER A 713 -9.71 -61.03 -13.90
CA SER A 713 -9.11 -61.10 -15.26
C SER A 713 -9.85 -60.70 -16.58
N ALA A 714 -9.14 -59.79 -17.28
CA ALA A 714 -8.86 -59.74 -18.73
C ALA A 714 -9.87 -59.10 -19.73
N PRO A 715 -9.40 -58.57 -20.90
CA PRO A 715 -10.14 -57.64 -21.75
C PRO A 715 -10.27 -58.15 -23.22
N PRO A 716 -10.24 -57.30 -24.27
CA PRO A 716 -11.38 -57.00 -25.15
C PRO A 716 -11.31 -57.72 -26.53
N PRO A 717 -12.31 -57.50 -27.40
CA PRO A 717 -12.13 -57.57 -28.84
C PRO A 717 -12.16 -56.19 -29.52
N VAL A 718 -11.36 -56.10 -30.59
CA VAL A 718 -11.10 -54.95 -31.46
C VAL A 718 -11.87 -55.12 -32.80
N GLU A 719 -11.97 -54.03 -33.59
CA GLU A 719 -12.16 -53.95 -35.06
C GLU A 719 -13.58 -54.04 -35.69
N PRO A 720 -13.78 -53.73 -37.01
CA PRO A 720 -13.03 -52.85 -37.94
C PRO A 720 -13.91 -51.90 -38.82
N THR A 721 -13.25 -50.91 -39.48
CA THR A 721 -13.58 -50.23 -40.78
C THR A 721 -14.89 -49.42 -40.97
N ASN A 722 -14.90 -48.23 -41.61
CA ASN A 722 -14.53 -47.77 -42.98
C ASN A 722 -15.56 -48.19 -44.08
N PRO A 723 -15.70 -47.49 -45.23
CA PRO A 723 -14.67 -46.85 -46.06
C PRO A 723 -14.45 -45.34 -45.86
#